data_AF-A0A6A6K0J1-F1
#
_entry.id   AF-A0A6A6K0J1-F1
#
_cell.length_a   1.000
_cell.length_b   1.000
_cell.length_c   1.000
_cell.angle_alpha   90.00
_cell.angle_beta   90.00
_cell.angle_gamma   90.00
#
_symmetry.space_group_name_H-M   'P 1'
#
loop_
_entity.id
_entity.type
_entity.pdbx_description
1 polymer ?
#
loop_
_entity_poly.entity_id
_entity_poly.type
_entity_poly.pdbx_seq_one_letter_code
_entity_poly.pdbx_strand_id
1 'polypeptide(L)'
;MVLLFMDGWPIGESDMLLVPDVSTAFVEPFAPQPSLAVICDVVDPHGHRCYALDPRYTARKAHEYMLSSKIADKCFFGPELEFFVFERVRFSTDPYNTHFELVCGEGGGFNRELCPSDRGYRIQAKDGYLRLAPVDSLQDMRSEMLVMLSEVGVTPLLHYHEVAASQCEIGFKYAELVTSADNVQKCKYVLRNVAHSYGKSVTFMPKPVHGDNGNGMHCHQSLWKGGHNIFSGGDSGLSELCLHYIGGIIKHGRALSAFANPSTNSYKRLLPGFEAPTWLVYSTKIAQLMAGLDGIKNRIHPQEVGNRCLYSMDKSETRDFLPVPVSLEEAVESLDGDRDFLLQGDVFTNEQIESYIQLKKLEIDSLQSYPHPFLSVNGFGVYDSAPHHGCTEKYSKGKASDPRLPSRSARCPEKRCAVHGRSIVLLPCILSTAIFGDLHNRDIWVILATLVSFAILGGVDDYLKFTRQNPKGVDRSGMGVYALCIHRCGWVIKFRKPNRRARRACNPADYVSAAILGIIGHLSLQLGTEAVDTASANIPIFCSALAGSALSFLWFNAHPAKIFMGDLGSLSIGASLGLMSVMLKCELIYAISGSIFVAEALSSMAQRESMSDAFNRALVDLRSLVSEDLEAMEQLIVDTSNSDISYIADIVGHLMLSGGKRIRPILLLAVCKMLALEDERRIRIAAAIEFIHSATLLHDDVVDQSELRRGVKTSNSLWGNKASILVGDFLLAAAFQWIVSCGDFELLTVLSGASRTIVTGEIQQMVYSKNLDITREKYLEIISAKTAALFSATCESAGVLSASPHDKREALRNFGHNFGITFQIVDDLLDYTAQHEQWGKAHSQDLSNGQVTLPLIMAYEEADSTGKEILRGALAGRPPDIEAAHSYITSLNIVQKAAKFATEYVDASHKFLEPFPDSQCKSKLSALLHSALQRRF
;
A
#
# COMPACT_ATOMS: atom_id res chain seq x y z
N MET A 1 -25.92 38.09 8.44
CA MET A 1 -26.78 37.30 7.56
C MET A 1 -25.91 36.28 6.86
N VAL A 2 -26.22 35.00 7.00
CA VAL A 2 -25.48 33.88 6.41
C VAL A 2 -26.48 33.06 5.61
N LEU A 3 -26.12 32.71 4.38
CA LEU A 3 -26.89 31.77 3.56
C LEU A 3 -26.63 30.36 4.08
N LEU A 4 -27.67 29.68 4.56
CA LEU A 4 -27.59 28.31 5.04
C LEU A 4 -28.50 27.41 4.21
N PHE A 5 -27.90 26.46 3.50
CA PHE A 5 -28.62 25.36 2.87
C PHE A 5 -28.42 24.12 3.72
N MET A 6 -29.48 23.69 4.41
CA MET A 6 -29.46 22.49 5.26
C MET A 6 -30.65 21.59 4.91
N ASP A 7 -30.40 20.28 4.82
CA ASP A 7 -31.46 19.31 4.60
C ASP A 7 -32.48 19.36 5.75
N GLY A 8 -33.76 19.41 5.39
CA GLY A 8 -34.87 19.60 6.34
C GLY A 8 -35.23 21.06 6.64
N TRP A 9 -34.55 22.04 6.05
CA TRP A 9 -34.89 23.46 6.15
C TRP A 9 -35.52 23.96 4.83
N PRO A 10 -36.59 24.79 4.87
CA PRO A 10 -37.27 25.27 3.67
C PRO A 10 -36.39 26.21 2.83
N ILE A 11 -36.28 25.92 1.53
CA ILE A 11 -35.47 26.69 0.56
C ILE A 11 -36.00 28.13 0.39
N GLY A 12 -37.29 28.36 0.65
CA GLY A 12 -37.91 29.70 0.54
C GLY A 12 -37.41 30.73 1.55
N GLU A 13 -36.72 30.30 2.61
CA GLU A 13 -36.16 31.13 3.68
C GLU A 13 -34.65 30.84 3.84
N SER A 14 -33.87 31.08 2.78
CA SER A 14 -32.43 30.73 2.77
C SER A 14 -31.54 31.65 3.60
N ASP A 15 -32.00 32.89 3.84
CA ASP A 15 -31.28 33.88 4.61
C ASP A 15 -31.54 33.66 6.10
N MET A 16 -30.47 33.43 6.87
CA MET A 16 -30.54 33.23 8.31
C MET A 16 -29.57 34.16 9.04
N LEU A 17 -29.89 34.48 10.29
CA LEU A 17 -28.96 35.19 11.18
C LEU A 17 -28.37 34.20 12.20
N LEU A 18 -27.05 34.14 12.24
CA LEU A 18 -26.32 33.45 13.31
C LEU A 18 -26.00 34.43 14.42
N VAL A 19 -26.52 34.18 15.62
CA VAL A 19 -26.26 34.98 16.81
C VAL A 19 -25.26 34.24 17.70
N PRO A 20 -24.02 34.75 17.87
CA PRO A 20 -22.99 34.05 18.63
C PRO A 20 -23.28 34.07 20.13
N ASP A 21 -23.18 32.91 20.77
CA ASP A 21 -23.19 32.79 22.23
C ASP A 21 -21.75 32.80 22.76
N VAL A 22 -21.31 33.97 23.21
CA VAL A 22 -19.94 34.21 23.69
C VAL A 22 -19.54 33.32 24.87
N SER A 23 -20.50 32.76 25.62
CA SER A 23 -20.20 31.85 26.73
C SER A 23 -19.62 30.51 26.27
N THR A 24 -19.81 30.16 25.00
CA THR A 24 -19.31 28.92 24.41
C THR A 24 -17.91 29.04 23.81
N ALA A 25 -17.39 30.26 23.69
CA ALA A 25 -16.19 30.58 22.95
C ALA A 25 -14.96 29.81 23.48
N PHE A 26 -14.14 29.28 22.57
CA PHE A 26 -12.86 28.66 22.91
C PHE A 26 -11.84 28.92 21.79
N VAL A 27 -10.55 28.94 22.17
CA VAL A 27 -9.45 29.04 21.19
C VAL A 27 -9.35 27.72 20.45
N GLU A 28 -9.35 27.77 19.12
CA GLU A 28 -9.29 26.60 18.26
C GLU A 28 -7.87 26.00 18.25
N PRO A 29 -7.64 24.81 18.82
CA PRO A 29 -6.28 24.29 18.99
C PRO A 29 -5.69 23.66 17.73
N PHE A 30 -6.50 23.29 16.73
CA PHE A 30 -6.01 22.56 15.54
C PHE A 30 -5.75 23.47 14.34
N ALA A 31 -6.18 24.73 14.37
CA ALA A 31 -5.99 25.67 13.28
C ALA A 31 -4.55 26.23 13.27
N PRO A 32 -3.88 26.31 12.10
CA PRO A 32 -2.53 26.88 12.01
C PRO A 32 -2.51 28.40 12.27
N GLN A 33 -3.65 29.07 12.07
CA GLN A 33 -3.83 30.49 12.38
C GLN A 33 -4.65 30.62 13.67
N PRO A 34 -4.26 31.50 14.61
CA PRO A 34 -5.02 31.73 15.83
C PRO A 34 -6.49 32.06 15.52
N SER A 35 -7.38 31.15 15.91
CA SER A 35 -8.80 31.22 15.59
C SER A 35 -9.64 31.04 16.85
N LEU A 36 -10.79 31.69 16.91
CA LEU A 36 -11.75 31.57 18.00
C LEU A 36 -13.02 30.89 17.48
N ALA A 37 -13.37 29.75 18.05
CA ALA A 37 -14.60 29.04 17.75
C ALA A 37 -15.71 29.48 18.71
N VAL A 38 -16.91 29.76 18.18
CA VAL A 38 -18.10 30.18 18.95
C VAL A 38 -19.33 29.45 18.41
N ILE A 39 -20.17 28.92 19.31
CA ILE A 39 -21.45 28.30 18.94
C ILE A 39 -22.49 29.41 18.77
N CYS A 40 -23.28 29.31 17.71
CA CYS A 40 -24.30 30.29 17.36
C CYS A 40 -25.70 29.69 17.44
N ASP A 41 -26.66 30.56 17.69
CA ASP A 41 -28.08 30.29 17.60
C ASP A 41 -28.61 30.80 16.26
N VAL A 42 -29.63 30.14 15.73
CA VAL A 42 -30.22 30.57 14.46
C VAL A 42 -31.48 31.39 14.70
N VAL A 43 -31.56 32.53 14.02
CA VAL A 43 -32.64 33.51 14.16
C VAL A 43 -33.13 33.91 12.78
N ASP A 44 -34.45 34.06 12.65
CA ASP A 44 -35.10 34.57 11.44
C ASP A 44 -34.70 36.05 11.22
N PRO A 45 -34.17 36.41 10.03
CA PRO A 45 -33.74 37.77 9.70
C PRO A 45 -34.88 38.80 9.67
N HIS A 46 -36.14 38.38 9.43
CA HIS A 46 -37.29 39.28 9.27
C HIS A 46 -38.06 39.49 10.57
N GLY A 47 -38.07 38.48 11.46
CA GLY A 47 -38.83 38.52 12.71
C GLY A 47 -38.00 38.72 13.99
N HIS A 48 -36.68 38.57 13.94
CA HIS A 48 -35.80 38.45 15.12
C HIS A 48 -36.26 37.39 16.14
N ARG A 49 -37.08 36.43 15.71
CA ARG A 49 -37.52 35.31 16.53
C ARG A 49 -36.52 34.16 16.34
N CYS A 50 -36.20 33.47 17.43
CA CYS A 50 -35.38 32.27 17.36
C CYS A 50 -36.02 31.27 16.39
N TYR A 51 -35.18 30.68 15.55
CA TYR A 51 -35.64 29.79 14.50
C TYR A 51 -36.14 28.49 15.10
N ALA A 52 -37.36 28.08 14.73
CA ALA A 52 -37.98 26.91 15.32
C ALA A 52 -37.15 25.63 15.06
N LEU A 53 -36.58 25.44 13.88
CA LEU A 53 -35.83 24.21 13.57
C LEU A 53 -34.40 24.19 14.15
N ASP A 54 -33.98 25.20 14.92
CA ASP A 54 -32.70 25.19 15.64
C ASP A 54 -32.76 24.22 16.84
N PRO A 55 -31.99 23.10 16.83
CA PRO A 55 -31.99 22.13 17.93
C PRO A 55 -31.54 22.72 19.26
N ARG A 56 -30.62 23.70 19.24
CA ARG A 56 -30.08 24.35 20.43
C ARG A 56 -31.12 25.27 21.07
N TYR A 57 -31.96 25.91 20.25
CA TYR A 57 -33.12 26.65 20.74
C TYR A 57 -34.17 25.73 21.35
N THR A 58 -34.49 24.60 20.70
CA THR A 58 -35.42 23.59 21.25
C THR A 58 -34.96 23.04 22.61
N ALA A 59 -33.66 22.80 22.79
CA ALA A 59 -33.11 22.41 24.09
C ALA A 59 -33.30 23.48 25.17
N ARG A 60 -33.19 24.77 24.82
CA ARG A 60 -33.50 25.88 25.75
C ARG A 60 -34.98 25.94 26.10
N LYS A 61 -35.88 25.80 25.12
CA LYS A 61 -37.32 25.74 25.40
C LYS A 61 -37.66 24.60 26.36
N ALA A 62 -37.03 23.43 26.21
CA ALA A 62 -37.23 22.31 27.13
C ALA A 62 -36.79 22.66 28.57
N HIS A 63 -35.66 23.35 28.72
CA HIS A 63 -35.18 23.84 30.00
C HIS A 63 -36.12 24.90 30.61
N GLU A 64 -36.56 25.88 29.81
CA GLU A 64 -37.51 26.90 30.21
C GLU A 64 -38.87 26.32 30.61
N TYR A 65 -39.36 25.32 29.88
CA TYR A 65 -40.58 24.60 30.23
C TYR A 65 -40.46 23.91 31.58
N MET A 66 -39.34 23.23 31.85
CA MET A 66 -39.06 22.65 33.17
C MET A 66 -39.13 23.73 34.28
N LEU A 67 -38.49 24.88 34.09
CA LEU A 67 -38.53 25.98 35.06
C LEU A 67 -39.97 26.49 35.27
N SER A 68 -40.72 26.70 34.18
CA SER A 68 -42.11 27.18 34.22
C SER A 68 -43.05 26.19 34.93
N SER A 69 -42.78 24.88 34.82
CA SER A 69 -43.52 23.82 35.50
C SER A 69 -43.26 23.78 37.02
N LYS A 70 -42.21 24.48 37.50
CA LYS A 70 -41.76 24.52 38.90
C LYS A 70 -41.38 23.14 39.48
N ILE A 71 -41.13 22.15 38.61
CA ILE A 71 -40.72 20.80 39.03
C ILE A 71 -39.28 20.84 39.57
N ALA A 72 -38.37 21.53 38.89
CA ALA A 72 -36.95 21.62 39.24
C ALA A 72 -36.38 22.99 38.81
N ASP A 73 -35.25 23.37 39.41
CA ASP A 73 -34.51 24.59 39.09
C ASP A 73 -33.35 24.32 38.10
N LYS A 74 -32.85 23.08 38.06
CA LYS A 74 -31.77 22.66 37.15
C LYS A 74 -31.96 21.21 36.71
N CYS A 75 -31.52 20.90 35.50
CA CYS A 75 -31.41 19.55 34.98
C CYS A 75 -30.01 19.29 34.43
N PHE A 76 -29.30 18.31 35.00
CA PHE A 76 -27.96 17.94 34.57
C PHE A 76 -27.97 16.68 33.70
N PHE A 77 -27.11 16.70 32.69
CA PHE A 77 -26.85 15.63 31.75
C PHE A 77 -25.36 15.27 31.75
N GLY A 78 -25.06 13.98 31.85
CA GLY A 78 -23.70 13.42 31.77
C GLY A 78 -23.65 12.31 30.72
N PRO A 79 -23.25 12.61 29.48
CA PRO A 79 -23.09 11.62 28.42
C PRO A 79 -21.71 10.97 28.46
N GLU A 80 -21.67 9.65 28.34
CA GLU A 80 -20.48 8.84 28.08
C GLU A 80 -20.48 8.50 26.59
N LEU A 81 -19.42 8.86 25.85
CA LEU A 81 -19.35 8.61 24.40
C LEU A 81 -18.38 7.49 24.09
N GLU A 82 -18.93 6.41 23.56
CA GLU A 82 -18.14 5.37 22.92
C GLU A 82 -17.83 5.75 21.47
N PHE A 83 -16.65 5.38 21.00
CA PHE A 83 -16.21 5.62 19.63
C PHE A 83 -15.21 4.56 19.17
N PHE A 84 -15.09 4.40 17.85
CA PHE A 84 -14.04 3.58 17.24
C PHE A 84 -12.95 4.45 16.62
N VAL A 85 -11.72 3.95 16.65
CA VAL A 85 -10.57 4.53 15.95
C VAL A 85 -10.11 3.56 14.86
N PHE A 86 -10.10 4.01 13.60
CA PHE A 86 -9.67 3.21 12.45
C PHE A 86 -8.43 3.82 11.79
N GLU A 87 -7.53 2.97 11.31
CA GLU A 87 -6.39 3.37 10.47
C GLU A 87 -6.86 3.77 9.07
N ARG A 88 -7.88 3.06 8.56
CA ARG A 88 -8.42 3.29 7.22
C ARG A 88 -9.89 2.96 7.15
N VAL A 89 -10.64 3.80 6.46
CA VAL A 89 -12.05 3.62 6.14
C VAL A 89 -12.22 3.86 4.65
N ARG A 90 -12.82 2.91 3.92
CA ARG A 90 -13.19 3.04 2.50
C ARG A 90 -14.63 2.60 2.33
N PHE A 91 -15.39 3.26 1.47
CA PHE A 91 -16.72 2.86 1.11
C PHE A 91 -17.05 3.33 -0.31
N SER A 92 -17.95 2.63 -0.98
CA SER A 92 -18.56 3.07 -2.24
C SER A 92 -20.05 2.73 -2.25
N THR A 93 -20.82 3.59 -2.90
CA THR A 93 -22.25 3.42 -3.20
C THR A 93 -22.50 3.45 -4.71
N ASP A 94 -21.49 3.08 -5.51
CA ASP A 94 -21.62 2.98 -6.96
C ASP A 94 -22.69 1.94 -7.33
N PRO A 95 -23.50 2.15 -8.39
CA PRO A 95 -24.56 1.23 -8.79
C PRO A 95 -24.11 -0.23 -8.99
N TYR A 96 -22.84 -0.43 -9.33
CA TYR A 96 -22.23 -1.74 -9.56
C TYR A 96 -21.25 -2.17 -8.46
N ASN A 97 -20.98 -1.34 -7.45
CA ASN A 97 -19.95 -1.60 -6.45
C ASN A 97 -20.26 -0.97 -5.07
N THR A 98 -21.33 -1.42 -4.43
CA THR A 98 -21.63 -1.06 -3.03
C THR A 98 -20.76 -1.86 -2.06
N HIS A 99 -19.85 -1.22 -1.35
CA HIS A 99 -19.00 -1.88 -0.34
C HIS A 99 -18.52 -0.91 0.74
N PHE A 100 -18.00 -1.47 1.84
CA PHE A 100 -17.19 -0.74 2.81
C PHE A 100 -16.07 -1.64 3.36
N GLU A 101 -14.94 -1.03 3.72
CA GLU A 101 -13.77 -1.65 4.31
C GLU A 101 -13.30 -0.79 5.49
N LEU A 102 -13.17 -1.40 6.66
CA LEU A 102 -12.64 -0.78 7.88
C LEU A 102 -11.35 -1.51 8.25
N VAL A 103 -10.27 -0.78 8.51
CA VAL A 103 -8.98 -1.35 8.95
C VAL A 103 -8.64 -0.82 10.34
N CYS A 104 -8.39 -1.72 11.28
CA CYS A 104 -7.91 -1.39 12.62
C CYS A 104 -6.63 -2.16 12.96
N GLY A 105 -5.68 -1.48 13.61
CA GLY A 105 -4.39 -2.05 14.00
C GLY A 105 -4.48 -3.06 15.15
N GLU A 106 -5.53 -3.06 15.97
CA GLU A 106 -5.65 -3.98 17.11
C GLU A 106 -6.43 -5.25 16.77
N GLY A 107 -7.22 -5.28 15.68
CA GLY A 107 -8.14 -6.38 15.40
C GLY A 107 -7.46 -7.73 15.13
N GLY A 108 -7.86 -8.76 15.89
CA GLY A 108 -7.24 -10.09 15.88
C GLY A 108 -7.68 -11.08 14.79
N GLY A 109 -8.56 -10.70 13.88
CA GLY A 109 -9.09 -11.63 12.86
C GLY A 109 -9.52 -11.03 11.52
N PHE A 110 -9.97 -9.77 11.48
CA PHE A 110 -10.71 -9.26 10.31
C PHE A 110 -9.86 -8.58 9.23
N ASN A 111 -8.58 -8.26 9.49
CA ASN A 111 -7.71 -7.50 8.58
C ASN A 111 -6.23 -7.86 8.67
N ARG A 112 -5.91 -9.12 9.00
CA ARG A 112 -4.54 -9.55 9.32
C ARG A 112 -3.53 -9.23 8.21
N GLU A 113 -3.95 -9.35 6.96
CA GLU A 113 -3.13 -9.09 5.77
C GLU A 113 -3.03 -7.60 5.41
N LEU A 114 -3.94 -6.77 5.93
CA LEU A 114 -4.07 -5.35 5.60
C LEU A 114 -3.36 -4.44 6.62
N CYS A 115 -2.93 -4.97 7.76
CA CYS A 115 -2.14 -4.25 8.76
C CYS A 115 -0.63 -4.36 8.47
N PRO A 116 0.10 -3.25 8.23
CA PRO A 116 1.50 -3.28 7.83
C PRO A 116 2.46 -3.92 8.84
N SER A 117 2.18 -3.77 10.15
CA SER A 117 2.99 -4.27 11.27
C SER A 117 2.25 -5.32 12.10
N ASP A 118 2.54 -6.61 11.90
CA ASP A 118 2.00 -7.68 12.75
C ASP A 118 2.92 -7.90 13.97
N ARG A 119 2.66 -7.19 15.07
CA ARG A 119 3.41 -7.33 16.34
C ARG A 119 2.79 -8.36 17.30
N GLY A 120 1.70 -9.03 16.91
CA GLY A 120 1.06 -10.11 17.69
C GLY A 120 0.14 -9.68 18.84
N TYR A 121 0.24 -8.44 19.34
CA TYR A 121 -0.66 -7.90 20.38
C TYR A 121 -2.00 -7.47 19.78
N ARG A 122 -2.94 -8.42 19.68
CA ARG A 122 -4.25 -8.20 19.05
C ARG A 122 -5.39 -8.45 20.02
N ILE A 123 -6.48 -7.74 19.79
CA ILE A 123 -7.74 -7.84 20.50
C ILE A 123 -8.69 -8.68 19.65
N GLN A 124 -9.17 -9.79 20.21
CA GLN A 124 -10.23 -10.59 19.60
C GLN A 124 -11.58 -9.88 19.77
N ALA A 125 -12.58 -10.31 18.99
CA ALA A 125 -13.92 -9.75 19.13
C ALA A 125 -14.40 -9.88 20.59
N LYS A 126 -14.90 -8.78 21.16
CA LYS A 126 -15.36 -8.64 22.56
C LYS A 126 -14.30 -8.84 23.65
N ASP A 127 -13.01 -8.71 23.32
CA ASP A 127 -11.91 -8.97 24.25
C ASP A 127 -11.04 -7.73 24.54
N GLY A 128 -11.55 -6.53 24.22
CA GLY A 128 -10.82 -5.26 24.33
C GLY A 128 -10.93 -4.58 25.69
N TYR A 129 -11.91 -4.94 26.51
CA TYR A 129 -12.28 -4.16 27.69
C TYR A 129 -11.12 -4.05 28.69
N LEU A 130 -10.72 -2.80 28.99
CA LEU A 130 -9.65 -2.48 29.94
C LEU A 130 -8.32 -3.25 29.70
N ARG A 131 -8.01 -3.56 28.44
CA ARG A 131 -6.69 -4.09 28.08
C ARG A 131 -5.62 -3.04 28.36
N LEU A 132 -4.45 -3.49 28.80
CA LEU A 132 -3.29 -2.63 29.04
C LEU A 132 -2.39 -2.61 27.80
N ALA A 133 -1.58 -1.56 27.67
CA ALA A 133 -0.48 -1.54 26.72
C ALA A 133 0.44 -2.77 26.91
N PRO A 134 0.97 -3.38 25.83
CA PRO A 134 0.90 -2.94 24.44
C PRO A 134 -0.31 -3.49 23.65
N VAL A 135 -1.25 -4.19 24.30
CA VAL A 135 -2.47 -4.71 23.63
C VAL A 135 -3.44 -3.58 23.33
N ASP A 136 -3.61 -2.65 24.27
CA ASP A 136 -4.22 -1.35 24.02
C ASP A 136 -3.17 -0.41 23.41
N SER A 137 -3.31 -0.13 22.12
CA SER A 137 -2.44 0.74 21.34
C SER A 137 -2.96 2.18 21.25
N LEU A 138 -4.15 2.45 21.81
CA LEU A 138 -4.84 3.73 21.73
C LEU A 138 -4.73 4.56 23.02
N GLN A 139 -4.05 4.04 24.06
CA GLN A 139 -3.93 4.70 25.36
C GLN A 139 -3.33 6.13 25.26
N ASP A 140 -2.24 6.31 24.53
CA ASP A 140 -1.58 7.62 24.38
C ASP A 140 -2.48 8.61 23.64
N MET A 141 -3.12 8.17 22.56
CA MET A 141 -4.07 8.98 21.80
C MET A 141 -5.26 9.41 22.66
N ARG A 142 -5.84 8.49 23.46
CA ARG A 142 -6.93 8.86 24.39
C ARG A 142 -6.45 9.85 25.45
N SER A 143 -5.22 9.71 25.93
CA SER A 143 -4.64 10.64 26.92
C SER A 143 -4.50 12.04 26.34
N GLU A 144 -4.04 12.17 25.10
CA GLU A 144 -3.99 13.44 24.39
C GLU A 144 -5.39 14.03 24.16
N MET A 145 -6.38 13.21 23.80
CA MET A 145 -7.77 13.65 23.69
C MET A 145 -8.27 14.30 24.99
N LEU A 146 -7.89 13.79 26.17
CA LEU A 146 -8.28 14.40 27.45
C LEU A 146 -7.64 15.77 27.68
N VAL A 147 -6.36 15.93 27.29
CA VAL A 147 -5.66 17.21 27.37
C VAL A 147 -6.36 18.23 26.48
N MET A 148 -6.59 17.88 25.21
CA MET A 148 -7.24 18.77 24.25
C MET A 148 -8.70 19.11 24.63
N LEU A 149 -9.44 18.16 25.22
CA LEU A 149 -10.78 18.43 25.75
C LEU A 149 -10.74 19.52 26.85
N SER A 150 -9.74 19.45 27.71
CA SER A 150 -9.56 20.42 28.80
C SER A 150 -9.27 21.82 28.24
N GLU A 151 -8.49 21.92 27.16
CA GLU A 151 -8.17 23.19 26.49
C GLU A 151 -9.41 23.87 25.89
N VAL A 152 -10.37 23.10 25.37
CA VAL A 152 -11.64 23.63 24.82
C VAL A 152 -12.74 23.85 25.89
N GLY A 153 -12.39 23.69 27.17
CA GLY A 153 -13.26 23.93 28.31
C GLY A 153 -14.17 22.76 28.70
N VAL A 154 -13.90 21.54 28.22
CA VAL A 154 -14.62 20.32 28.61
C VAL A 154 -13.79 19.58 29.66
N THR A 155 -14.30 19.40 30.87
CA THR A 155 -13.57 18.71 31.95
C THR A 155 -13.67 17.19 31.80
N PRO A 156 -12.61 16.48 31.38
CA PRO A 156 -12.63 15.02 31.31
C PRO A 156 -12.68 14.39 32.71
N LEU A 157 -13.28 13.21 32.82
CA LEU A 157 -13.34 12.42 34.05
C LEU A 157 -12.61 11.10 33.93
N LEU A 158 -12.81 10.41 32.80
CA LEU A 158 -12.26 9.07 32.58
C LEU A 158 -12.07 8.80 31.09
N HIS A 159 -11.21 7.83 30.80
CA HIS A 159 -11.08 7.21 29.50
C HIS A 159 -10.68 5.75 29.68
N TYR A 160 -11.11 4.87 28.78
CA TYR A 160 -10.63 3.51 28.73
C TYR A 160 -10.85 2.88 27.35
N HIS A 161 -10.18 1.75 27.12
CA HIS A 161 -10.46 0.90 25.98
C HIS A 161 -11.72 0.07 26.26
N GLU A 162 -12.62 0.06 25.28
CA GLU A 162 -13.93 -0.59 25.36
C GLU A 162 -13.90 -2.06 24.95
N VAL A 163 -15.07 -2.71 24.93
CA VAL A 163 -15.21 -4.15 24.68
C VAL A 163 -14.73 -4.58 23.28
N ALA A 164 -15.07 -3.83 22.22
CA ALA A 164 -14.67 -4.19 20.85
C ALA A 164 -13.25 -3.74 20.50
N ALA A 165 -12.63 -4.39 19.50
CA ALA A 165 -11.30 -4.00 19.03
C ALA A 165 -11.30 -2.57 18.48
N SER A 166 -10.36 -1.73 18.96
CA SER A 166 -10.26 -0.30 18.63
C SER A 166 -11.48 0.54 18.98
N GLN A 167 -12.28 0.06 19.95
CA GLN A 167 -13.33 0.83 20.59
C GLN A 167 -12.77 1.50 21.85
N CYS A 168 -13.24 2.71 22.13
CA CYS A 168 -12.80 3.53 23.24
C CYS A 168 -14.01 4.26 23.85
N GLU A 169 -13.91 4.64 25.11
CA GLU A 169 -14.87 5.54 25.77
C GLU A 169 -14.14 6.73 26.39
N ILE A 170 -14.75 7.92 26.29
CA ILE A 170 -14.38 9.09 27.09
C ILE A 170 -15.63 9.61 27.80
N GLY A 171 -15.49 9.78 29.12
CA GLY A 171 -16.49 10.41 29.99
C GLY A 171 -16.00 11.78 30.44
N PHE A 172 -16.89 12.77 30.41
CA PHE A 172 -16.62 14.13 30.90
C PHE A 172 -17.68 14.59 31.91
N LYS A 173 -17.35 15.64 32.65
CA LYS A 173 -18.20 16.15 33.73
C LYS A 173 -19.56 16.58 33.20
N TYR A 174 -20.62 16.14 33.89
CA TYR A 174 -21.99 16.54 33.57
C TYR A 174 -22.17 18.07 33.63
N ALA A 175 -23.10 18.57 32.85
CA ALA A 175 -23.47 19.99 32.80
C ALA A 175 -24.99 20.14 32.61
N GLU A 176 -25.51 21.37 32.71
CA GLU A 176 -26.93 21.62 32.39
C GLU A 176 -27.22 21.27 30.92
N LEU A 177 -28.48 20.94 30.59
CA LEU A 177 -28.90 20.36 29.30
C LEU A 177 -28.19 20.95 28.07
N VAL A 178 -28.23 22.28 27.89
CA VAL A 178 -27.68 22.97 26.71
C VAL A 178 -26.16 22.87 26.69
N THR A 179 -25.50 23.20 27.80
CA THR A 179 -24.04 23.12 27.93
C THR A 179 -23.53 21.69 27.76
N SER A 180 -24.27 20.69 28.24
CA SER A 180 -23.91 19.29 28.03
C SER A 180 -23.99 18.90 26.55
N ALA A 181 -24.99 19.39 25.81
CA ALA A 181 -25.10 19.17 24.37
C ALA A 181 -23.96 19.87 23.61
N ASP A 182 -23.62 21.11 24.00
CA ASP A 182 -22.46 21.84 23.45
C ASP A 182 -21.16 21.06 23.70
N ASN A 183 -20.97 20.51 24.90
CA ASN A 183 -19.79 19.70 25.26
C ASN A 183 -19.71 18.39 24.46
N VAL A 184 -20.83 17.77 24.11
CA VAL A 184 -20.85 16.61 23.19
C VAL A 184 -20.29 17.00 21.82
N GLN A 185 -20.68 18.15 21.29
CA GLN A 185 -20.19 18.63 20.00
C GLN A 185 -18.70 18.97 20.04
N LYS A 186 -18.25 19.67 21.08
CA LYS A 186 -16.82 19.93 21.34
C LYS A 186 -16.04 18.63 21.45
N CYS A 187 -16.57 17.63 22.16
CA CYS A 187 -15.91 16.34 22.32
C CYS A 187 -15.75 15.60 20.99
N LYS A 188 -16.82 15.49 20.20
CA LYS A 188 -16.74 14.88 18.85
C LYS A 188 -15.74 15.61 17.95
N TYR A 189 -15.68 16.94 18.04
CA TYR A 189 -14.74 17.76 17.29
C TYR A 189 -13.28 17.47 17.68
N VAL A 190 -12.97 17.52 18.99
CA VAL A 190 -11.62 17.25 19.51
C VAL A 190 -11.17 15.84 19.16
N LEU A 191 -11.98 14.81 19.44
CA LEU A 191 -11.60 13.42 19.20
C LEU A 191 -11.29 13.15 17.72
N ARG A 192 -12.07 13.74 16.80
CA ARG A 192 -11.82 13.60 15.36
C ARG A 192 -10.51 14.27 14.92
N ASN A 193 -10.23 15.47 15.41
CA ASN A 193 -9.02 16.21 15.03
C ASN A 193 -7.75 15.61 15.64
N VAL A 194 -7.81 15.17 16.91
CA VAL A 194 -6.69 14.43 17.53
C VAL A 194 -6.42 13.17 16.74
N ALA A 195 -7.42 12.33 16.46
CA ALA A 195 -7.21 11.13 15.66
C ALA A 195 -6.67 11.43 14.26
N HIS A 196 -7.16 12.51 13.62
CA HIS A 196 -6.66 12.96 12.32
C HIS A 196 -5.17 13.32 12.34
N SER A 197 -4.69 13.98 13.40
CA SER A 197 -3.27 14.29 13.58
C SER A 197 -2.38 13.05 13.69
N TYR A 198 -2.95 11.93 14.15
CA TYR A 198 -2.30 10.61 14.20
C TYR A 198 -2.45 9.81 12.89
N GLY A 199 -3.05 10.38 11.84
CA GLY A 199 -3.33 9.69 10.59
C GLY A 199 -4.47 8.66 10.70
N LYS A 200 -5.32 8.76 11.73
CA LYS A 200 -6.45 7.85 11.98
C LYS A 200 -7.79 8.56 11.81
N SER A 201 -8.88 7.79 11.83
CA SER A 201 -10.25 8.29 11.74
C SER A 201 -11.09 7.80 12.91
N VAL A 202 -11.81 8.72 13.55
CA VAL A 202 -12.77 8.41 14.62
C VAL A 202 -14.19 8.35 14.07
N THR A 203 -14.95 7.34 14.48
CA THR A 203 -16.39 7.26 14.23
C THR A 203 -17.19 7.01 15.50
N PHE A 204 -18.29 7.74 15.63
CA PHE A 204 -19.31 7.57 16.68
C PHE A 204 -20.53 6.79 16.15
N MET A 205 -20.41 6.16 14.97
CA MET A 205 -21.52 5.41 14.40
C MET A 205 -21.92 4.26 15.34
N PRO A 206 -23.22 3.94 15.51
CA PRO A 206 -23.64 2.94 16.50
C PRO A 206 -23.09 1.53 16.28
N LYS A 207 -22.95 1.10 15.01
CA LYS A 207 -22.47 -0.23 14.68
C LYS A 207 -21.51 -0.22 13.48
N PRO A 208 -20.21 0.06 13.68
CA PRO A 208 -19.23 0.00 12.59
C PRO A 208 -18.86 -1.44 12.24
N VAL A 209 -18.75 -2.33 13.24
CA VAL A 209 -18.24 -3.69 13.07
C VAL A 209 -19.35 -4.70 13.35
N HIS A 210 -19.61 -5.59 12.38
CA HIS A 210 -20.52 -6.71 12.58
C HIS A 210 -19.87 -7.78 13.47
N GLY A 211 -20.63 -8.34 14.41
CA GLY A 211 -20.16 -9.42 15.29
C GLY A 211 -19.37 -8.97 16.53
N ASP A 212 -19.11 -7.67 16.69
CA ASP A 212 -18.47 -7.08 17.88
C ASP A 212 -19.37 -6.03 18.55
N ASN A 213 -18.99 -5.46 19.70
CA ASN A 213 -19.74 -4.39 20.38
C ASN A 213 -19.86 -3.12 19.52
N GLY A 214 -20.77 -2.21 19.87
CA GLY A 214 -21.03 -1.00 19.10
C GLY A 214 -21.29 0.20 19.98
N ASN A 215 -21.04 1.40 19.46
CA ASN A 215 -21.00 2.64 20.24
C ASN A 215 -22.35 3.03 20.87
N GLY A 216 -22.36 3.14 22.19
CA GLY A 216 -23.38 3.83 22.98
C GLY A 216 -23.11 5.32 23.18
N MET A 217 -24.17 6.03 23.58
CA MET A 217 -24.06 7.32 24.27
C MET A 217 -24.84 7.21 25.57
N HIS A 218 -24.21 6.69 26.63
CA HIS A 218 -24.90 6.47 27.89
C HIS A 218 -25.16 7.81 28.57
N CYS A 219 -26.43 8.11 28.83
CA CYS A 219 -26.83 9.44 29.25
C CYS A 219 -27.39 9.43 30.67
N HIS A 220 -26.61 9.97 31.61
CA HIS A 220 -26.97 10.13 33.02
C HIS A 220 -27.71 11.44 33.24
N GLN A 221 -28.76 11.41 34.08
CA GLN A 221 -29.62 12.57 34.28
C GLN A 221 -30.00 12.77 35.74
N SER A 222 -30.13 14.03 36.14
CA SER A 222 -30.66 14.38 37.46
C SER A 222 -31.40 15.72 37.45
N LEU A 223 -32.48 15.81 38.23
CA LEU A 223 -33.18 17.06 38.52
C LEU A 223 -32.79 17.59 39.89
N TRP A 224 -32.64 18.91 39.99
CA TRP A 224 -32.22 19.59 41.20
C TRP A 224 -33.16 20.75 41.53
N LYS A 225 -33.45 20.94 42.81
CA LYS A 225 -34.29 22.03 43.31
C LYS A 225 -33.76 22.53 44.65
N GLY A 226 -33.65 23.84 44.83
CA GLY A 226 -33.11 24.46 46.03
C GLY A 226 -31.68 24.02 46.35
N GLY A 227 -30.87 23.67 45.33
CA GLY A 227 -29.50 23.17 45.51
C GLY A 227 -29.38 21.69 45.88
N HIS A 228 -30.48 20.94 45.96
CA HIS A 228 -30.48 19.50 46.28
C HIS A 228 -30.91 18.65 45.08
N ASN A 229 -30.30 17.46 44.94
CA ASN A 229 -30.70 16.47 43.95
C ASN A 229 -32.04 15.85 44.39
N ILE A 230 -33.12 16.15 43.66
CA ILE A 230 -34.46 15.66 43.97
C ILE A 230 -34.75 14.26 43.38
N PHE A 231 -33.81 13.67 42.65
CA PHE A 231 -33.87 12.26 42.29
C PHE A 231 -33.40 11.34 43.41
N SER A 232 -32.67 11.85 44.39
CA SER A 232 -32.24 11.05 45.55
C SER A 232 -33.35 10.96 46.60
N GLY A 233 -33.59 9.77 47.14
CA GLY A 233 -34.58 9.52 48.20
C GLY A 233 -34.95 8.04 48.31
N GLY A 234 -35.82 7.67 49.26
CA GLY A 234 -36.35 6.30 49.38
C GLY A 234 -35.33 5.21 49.76
N ASP A 235 -35.81 3.98 49.93
CA ASP A 235 -35.00 2.83 50.38
C ASP A 235 -34.05 2.29 49.29
N SER A 236 -34.37 2.52 48.02
CA SER A 236 -33.55 2.16 46.86
C SER A 236 -32.52 3.23 46.48
N GLY A 237 -32.49 4.36 47.19
CA GLY A 237 -31.69 5.54 46.85
C GLY A 237 -32.29 6.44 45.77
N LEU A 238 -33.44 6.06 45.19
CA LEU A 238 -34.20 6.85 44.22
C LEU A 238 -35.55 7.34 44.80
N SER A 239 -35.82 8.64 44.61
CA SER A 239 -37.07 9.26 45.04
C SER A 239 -38.27 8.80 44.20
N GLU A 240 -39.48 8.94 44.74
CA GLU A 240 -40.71 8.68 43.99
C GLU A 240 -40.79 9.52 42.71
N LEU A 241 -40.32 10.77 42.78
CA LEU A 241 -40.22 11.66 41.63
C LEU A 241 -39.28 11.11 40.55
N CYS A 242 -38.15 10.50 40.94
CA CYS A 242 -37.26 9.83 40.00
C CYS A 242 -37.92 8.62 39.35
N LEU A 243 -38.70 7.84 40.11
CA LEU A 243 -39.45 6.71 39.56
C LEU A 243 -40.48 7.19 38.53
N HIS A 244 -41.20 8.27 38.83
CA HIS A 244 -42.15 8.87 37.87
C HIS A 244 -41.45 9.36 36.60
N TYR A 245 -40.29 9.99 36.74
CA TYR A 245 -39.46 10.40 35.61
C TYR A 245 -39.13 9.19 34.72
N ILE A 246 -38.65 8.10 35.31
CA ILE A 246 -38.34 6.83 34.62
C ILE A 246 -39.57 6.21 33.96
N GLY A 247 -40.73 6.23 34.62
CA GLY A 247 -41.96 5.70 34.03
C GLY A 247 -42.37 6.44 32.75
N GLY A 248 -42.21 7.76 32.73
CA GLY A 248 -42.47 8.55 31.52
C GLY A 248 -41.53 8.23 30.36
N ILE A 249 -40.24 8.04 30.64
CA ILE A 249 -39.24 7.63 29.65
C ILE A 249 -39.59 6.28 29.02
N ILE A 250 -39.96 5.30 29.84
CA ILE A 250 -40.29 3.95 29.36
C ILE A 250 -41.57 3.98 28.53
N LYS A 251 -42.60 4.71 29.00
CA LYS A 251 -43.86 4.90 28.27
C LYS A 251 -43.62 5.44 26.87
N HIS A 252 -42.79 6.48 26.74
CA HIS A 252 -42.51 7.15 25.48
C HIS A 252 -41.28 6.60 24.74
N GLY A 253 -40.65 5.52 25.24
CA GLY A 253 -39.32 5.08 24.80
C GLY A 253 -39.25 4.70 23.32
N ARG A 254 -40.36 4.21 22.77
CA ARG A 254 -40.46 3.86 21.34
C ARG A 254 -40.45 5.12 20.46
N ALA A 255 -41.23 6.15 20.81
CA ALA A 255 -41.20 7.44 20.13
C ALA A 255 -39.85 8.17 20.32
N LEU A 256 -39.30 8.15 21.55
CA LEU A 256 -38.00 8.73 21.87
C LEU A 256 -36.85 8.13 21.08
N SER A 257 -36.95 6.84 20.70
CA SER A 257 -35.93 6.17 19.89
C SER A 257 -35.70 6.88 18.55
N ALA A 258 -36.70 7.58 17.99
CA ALA A 258 -36.52 8.36 16.76
C ALA A 258 -35.51 9.50 16.93
N PHE A 259 -35.36 10.06 18.15
CA PHE A 259 -34.37 11.11 18.47
C PHE A 259 -33.10 10.55 19.11
N ALA A 260 -33.24 9.58 20.02
CA ALA A 260 -32.12 8.98 20.74
C ALA A 260 -31.30 8.00 19.89
N ASN A 261 -31.92 7.40 18.87
CA ASN A 261 -31.31 6.43 17.96
C ASN A 261 -31.56 6.79 16.48
N PRO A 262 -31.20 8.01 16.03
CA PRO A 262 -31.79 8.68 14.87
C PRO A 262 -31.21 8.24 13.51
N SER A 263 -30.69 7.01 13.39
CA SER A 263 -30.09 6.49 12.16
C SER A 263 -30.47 5.03 11.96
N THR A 264 -30.54 4.61 10.70
CA THR A 264 -30.73 3.21 10.30
C THR A 264 -29.65 2.27 10.85
N ASN A 265 -28.43 2.80 11.08
CA ASN A 265 -27.32 2.07 11.70
C ASN A 265 -27.51 1.84 13.21
N SER A 266 -28.27 2.68 13.90
CA SER A 266 -28.59 2.49 15.33
C SER A 266 -29.23 1.14 15.58
N TYR A 267 -30.13 0.72 14.69
CA TYR A 267 -30.87 -0.53 14.80
C TYR A 267 -30.06 -1.77 14.39
N LYS A 268 -28.82 -1.59 13.92
CA LYS A 268 -27.83 -2.66 13.80
C LYS A 268 -27.07 -2.88 15.12
N ARG A 269 -27.08 -1.89 16.03
CA ARG A 269 -26.54 -2.00 17.40
C ARG A 269 -27.56 -2.58 18.37
N LEU A 270 -28.83 -2.18 18.27
CA LEU A 270 -29.93 -2.62 19.16
C LEU A 270 -30.37 -4.07 18.88
N LEU A 271 -29.41 -4.99 18.95
CA LEU A 271 -29.59 -6.43 18.81
C LEU A 271 -29.06 -7.14 20.07
N PRO A 272 -29.64 -8.29 20.46
CA PRO A 272 -29.20 -9.01 21.65
C PRO A 272 -27.72 -9.44 21.58
N GLY A 273 -27.05 -9.46 22.74
CA GLY A 273 -25.71 -10.05 22.91
C GLY A 273 -24.52 -9.10 22.76
N PHE A 274 -24.72 -7.78 22.70
CA PHE A 274 -23.67 -6.75 22.54
C PHE A 274 -23.77 -5.64 23.60
N GLU A 275 -24.31 -5.95 24.78
CA GLU A 275 -24.54 -4.97 25.87
C GLU A 275 -25.40 -3.75 25.45
N ALA A 276 -26.18 -3.91 24.37
CA ALA A 276 -27.06 -2.88 23.84
C ALA A 276 -28.49 -3.01 24.43
N PRO A 277 -29.15 -1.90 24.81
CA PRO A 277 -30.48 -1.93 25.42
C PRO A 277 -31.55 -2.35 24.39
N THR A 278 -31.99 -3.61 24.43
CA THR A 278 -33.01 -4.15 23.52
C THR A 278 -34.43 -4.15 24.08
N TRP A 279 -34.60 -3.83 25.36
CA TRP A 279 -35.90 -3.71 26.02
C TRP A 279 -36.01 -2.37 26.75
N LEU A 280 -37.21 -1.78 26.71
CA LEU A 280 -37.59 -0.60 27.49
C LEU A 280 -37.99 -1.06 28.90
N VAL A 281 -36.98 -1.29 29.72
CA VAL A 281 -37.14 -1.74 31.09
C VAL A 281 -36.48 -0.76 32.04
N TYR A 282 -37.06 -0.65 33.23
CA TYR A 282 -36.40 0.06 34.30
C TYR A 282 -35.30 -0.82 34.90
N SER A 283 -34.10 -0.57 34.40
CA SER A 283 -32.82 -0.72 35.08
C SER A 283 -32.00 0.51 34.67
N THR A 284 -31.38 1.20 35.60
CA THR A 284 -30.85 2.58 35.46
C THR A 284 -30.27 2.96 34.07
N LYS A 285 -30.92 3.91 33.34
CA LYS A 285 -30.43 4.95 32.35
C LYS A 285 -31.27 5.08 31.03
N ILE A 286 -31.19 6.27 30.35
CA ILE A 286 -31.44 6.66 28.89
C ILE A 286 -32.58 7.65 28.51
N ALA A 287 -32.22 8.78 27.83
CA ALA A 287 -32.95 9.86 27.06
C ALA A 287 -34.41 10.25 27.39
N GLN A 288 -34.65 11.46 27.95
CA GLN A 288 -35.67 11.49 29.01
C GLN A 288 -36.40 12.78 29.32
N LEU A 289 -35.89 14.00 29.09
CA LEU A 289 -36.43 15.15 29.84
C LEU A 289 -37.93 15.40 29.65
N MET A 290 -38.41 15.61 28.42
CA MET A 290 -39.84 15.85 28.19
C MET A 290 -40.70 14.64 28.58
N ALA A 291 -40.26 13.43 28.23
CA ALA A 291 -40.94 12.20 28.59
C ALA A 291 -40.99 11.97 30.10
N GLY A 292 -39.93 12.30 30.81
CA GLY A 292 -39.81 12.17 32.25
C GLY A 292 -40.55 13.28 32.99
N LEU A 293 -40.63 14.49 32.44
CA LEU A 293 -41.55 15.53 32.93
C LEU A 293 -43.01 15.09 32.74
N ASP A 294 -43.36 14.44 31.63
CA ASP A 294 -44.69 13.82 31.46
C ASP A 294 -44.93 12.73 32.51
N GLY A 295 -43.92 11.87 32.74
CA GLY A 295 -43.88 10.88 33.80
C GLY A 295 -44.21 11.45 35.18
N ILE A 296 -43.54 12.54 35.58
CA ILE A 296 -43.77 13.27 36.83
C ILE A 296 -45.18 13.87 36.86
N LYS A 297 -45.59 14.55 35.78
CA LYS A 297 -46.89 15.22 35.68
C LYS A 297 -48.06 14.22 35.80
N ASN A 298 -47.92 13.05 35.19
CA ASN A 298 -48.94 12.01 35.13
C ASN A 298 -48.75 10.88 36.16
N ARG A 299 -47.71 10.96 37.01
CA ARG A 299 -47.37 9.98 38.06
C ARG A 299 -47.25 8.54 37.53
N ILE A 300 -46.52 8.38 36.43
CA ILE A 300 -46.37 7.09 35.74
C ILE A 300 -45.33 6.25 36.47
N HIS A 301 -45.71 5.08 37.01
CA HIS A 301 -44.74 4.17 37.65
C HIS A 301 -44.12 3.19 36.65
N PRO A 302 -42.80 2.98 36.68
CA PRO A 302 -42.13 2.01 35.82
C PRO A 302 -42.34 0.57 36.33
N GLN A 303 -42.35 -0.39 35.42
CA GLN A 303 -42.35 -1.81 35.77
C GLN A 303 -40.96 -2.24 36.27
N GLU A 304 -40.89 -2.83 37.46
CA GLU A 304 -39.65 -3.31 38.07
C GLU A 304 -39.31 -4.74 37.60
N VAL A 305 -38.04 -4.98 37.24
CA VAL A 305 -37.58 -6.28 36.70
C VAL A 305 -36.63 -7.04 37.64
N GLY A 306 -36.16 -6.37 38.71
CA GLY A 306 -35.17 -6.91 39.66
C GLY A 306 -33.76 -7.09 39.07
N ASN A 307 -32.80 -7.57 39.87
CA ASN A 307 -31.37 -7.68 39.50
C ASN A 307 -31.02 -8.91 38.61
N ARG A 308 -31.92 -9.33 37.72
CA ARG A 308 -31.72 -10.51 36.86
C ARG A 308 -31.24 -10.10 35.46
N CYS A 309 -30.37 -10.90 34.84
CA CYS A 309 -29.93 -10.66 33.47
C CYS A 309 -31.05 -10.96 32.47
N LEU A 310 -31.53 -9.93 31.77
CA LEU A 310 -32.64 -10.02 30.79
C LEU A 310 -32.36 -11.01 29.65
N TYR A 311 -31.10 -11.12 29.21
CA TYR A 311 -30.72 -12.04 28.12
C TYR A 311 -30.78 -13.52 28.53
N SER A 312 -30.80 -13.80 29.83
CA SER A 312 -30.87 -15.16 30.36
C SER A 312 -32.30 -15.58 30.76
N MET A 313 -33.27 -14.67 30.64
CA MET A 313 -34.66 -14.94 30.95
C MET A 313 -35.34 -15.75 29.83
N ASP A 314 -36.30 -16.59 30.22
CA ASP A 314 -37.12 -17.32 29.25
C ASP A 314 -38.05 -16.36 28.50
N LYS A 315 -38.37 -16.68 27.24
CA LYS A 315 -39.28 -15.86 26.40
C LYS A 315 -40.66 -15.63 27.03
N SER A 316 -41.10 -16.51 27.91
CA SER A 316 -42.35 -16.34 28.67
C SER A 316 -42.26 -15.28 29.75
N GLU A 317 -41.08 -15.05 30.33
CA GLU A 317 -40.85 -14.02 31.36
C GLU A 317 -40.63 -12.64 30.75
N THR A 318 -40.07 -12.55 29.53
CA THR A 318 -39.85 -11.28 28.82
C THR A 318 -41.05 -10.80 28.02
N ARG A 319 -42.15 -11.57 28.01
CA ARG A 319 -43.34 -11.32 27.16
C ARG A 319 -44.05 -10.02 27.49
N ASP A 320 -43.93 -9.58 28.73
CA ASP A 320 -44.61 -8.40 29.26
C ASP A 320 -43.76 -7.12 29.15
N PHE A 321 -42.49 -7.22 28.72
CA PHE A 321 -41.62 -6.06 28.53
C PHE A 321 -41.76 -5.47 27.14
N LEU A 322 -41.85 -4.14 27.04
CA LEU A 322 -41.87 -3.47 25.75
C LEU A 322 -40.47 -3.55 25.09
N PRO A 323 -40.38 -4.04 23.84
CA PRO A 323 -39.13 -3.97 23.08
C PRO A 323 -38.90 -2.56 22.53
N VAL A 324 -37.62 -2.19 22.39
CA VAL A 324 -37.24 -1.03 21.58
C VAL A 324 -37.60 -1.29 20.12
N PRO A 325 -37.86 -0.25 19.29
CA PRO A 325 -38.09 -0.44 17.87
C PRO A 325 -36.91 -1.17 17.21
N VAL A 326 -37.19 -2.03 16.23
CA VAL A 326 -36.17 -2.82 15.50
C VAL A 326 -35.70 -2.13 14.23
N SER A 327 -36.32 -1.01 13.84
CA SER A 327 -35.93 -0.19 12.70
C SER A 327 -36.17 1.30 12.97
N LEU A 328 -35.53 2.16 12.16
CA LEU A 328 -35.78 3.60 12.19
C LEU A 328 -37.21 3.92 11.76
N GLU A 329 -37.76 3.13 10.84
CA GLU A 329 -39.13 3.29 10.35
C GLU A 329 -40.16 3.07 11.46
N GLU A 330 -40.04 1.99 12.24
CA GLU A 330 -40.92 1.71 13.37
C GLU A 330 -40.79 2.79 14.48
N ALA A 331 -39.60 3.35 14.68
CA ALA A 331 -39.39 4.43 15.63
C ALA A 331 -40.04 5.74 15.19
N VAL A 332 -39.94 6.06 13.89
CA VAL A 332 -40.58 7.24 13.28
C VAL A 332 -42.10 7.12 13.28
N GLU A 333 -42.65 5.92 13.01
CA GLU A 333 -44.08 5.64 13.15
C GLU A 333 -44.56 5.75 14.60
N SER A 334 -43.74 5.26 15.55
CA SER A 334 -44.04 5.39 16.98
C SER A 334 -44.00 6.86 17.43
N LEU A 335 -43.08 7.66 16.89
CA LEU A 335 -43.05 9.11 17.13
C LEU A 335 -44.29 9.79 16.55
N ASP A 336 -44.72 9.41 15.35
CA ASP A 336 -45.92 9.98 14.72
C ASP A 336 -47.17 9.74 15.61
N GLY A 337 -47.32 8.51 16.13
CA GLY A 337 -48.44 8.12 16.99
C GLY A 337 -48.37 8.58 18.45
N ASP A 338 -47.20 9.01 18.96
CA ASP A 338 -47.00 9.42 20.35
C ASP A 338 -46.06 10.64 20.45
N ARG A 339 -46.56 11.81 20.06
CA ARG A 339 -45.82 13.09 20.03
C ARG A 339 -46.33 14.15 21.02
N ASP A 340 -47.50 13.97 21.63
CA ASP A 340 -48.18 14.99 22.44
C ASP A 340 -47.35 15.48 23.64
N PHE A 341 -46.50 14.60 24.18
CA PHE A 341 -45.60 14.94 25.29
C PHE A 341 -44.50 15.93 24.88
N LEU A 342 -44.11 15.94 23.60
CA LEU A 342 -43.12 16.87 23.04
C LEU A 342 -43.72 18.26 22.76
N LEU A 343 -45.01 18.31 22.45
CA LEU A 343 -45.75 19.56 22.17
C LEU A 343 -46.02 20.39 23.43
N GLN A 344 -45.78 19.83 24.61
CA GLN A 344 -46.01 20.52 25.88
C GLN A 344 -45.11 21.75 26.01
N GLY A 345 -45.68 22.87 26.45
CA GLY A 345 -44.94 24.13 26.59
C GLY A 345 -44.44 24.72 25.27
N ASP A 346 -45.01 24.29 24.14
CA ASP A 346 -44.56 24.66 22.80
C ASP A 346 -43.09 24.27 22.54
N VAL A 347 -42.52 23.34 23.32
CA VAL A 347 -41.09 22.96 23.20
C VAL A 347 -40.78 22.44 21.81
N PHE A 348 -41.61 21.53 21.30
CA PHE A 348 -41.66 21.14 19.91
C PHE A 348 -42.97 21.62 19.25
N THR A 349 -42.91 21.89 17.95
CA THR A 349 -44.07 22.13 17.09
C THR A 349 -44.34 20.93 16.20
N ASN A 350 -45.59 20.76 15.75
CA ASN A 350 -45.93 19.69 14.81
C ASN A 350 -45.13 19.80 13.50
N GLU A 351 -44.93 21.01 12.99
CA GLU A 351 -44.15 21.27 11.78
C GLU A 351 -42.70 20.83 11.91
N GLN A 352 -42.05 21.08 13.06
CA GLN A 352 -40.69 20.59 13.33
C GLN A 352 -40.64 19.06 13.34
N ILE A 353 -41.60 18.41 14.02
CA ILE A 353 -41.65 16.94 14.14
C ILE A 353 -41.91 16.31 12.77
N GLU A 354 -42.84 16.86 11.99
CA GLU A 354 -43.14 16.40 10.63
C GLU A 354 -41.93 16.55 9.71
N SER A 355 -41.25 17.70 9.74
CA SER A 355 -40.03 17.95 8.97
C SER A 355 -38.92 16.96 9.34
N TYR A 356 -38.75 16.68 10.64
CA TYR A 356 -37.81 15.68 11.13
C TYR A 356 -38.17 14.26 10.65
N ILE A 357 -39.44 13.87 10.72
CA ILE A 357 -39.93 12.57 10.22
C ILE A 357 -39.63 12.42 8.73
N GLN A 358 -39.90 13.44 7.91
CA GLN A 358 -39.61 13.40 6.47
C GLN A 358 -38.10 13.26 6.21
N LEU A 359 -37.26 14.00 6.94
CA LEU A 359 -35.81 13.87 6.85
C LEU A 359 -35.34 12.43 7.14
N LYS A 360 -35.94 11.76 8.13
CA LYS A 360 -35.61 10.36 8.45
C LYS A 360 -36.15 9.35 7.45
N LYS A 361 -37.31 9.61 6.84
CA LYS A 361 -37.82 8.80 5.73
C LYS A 361 -36.88 8.80 4.52
N LEU A 362 -36.26 9.93 4.19
CA LEU A 362 -35.24 10.00 3.13
C LEU A 362 -34.05 9.06 3.40
N GLU A 363 -33.58 8.96 4.65
CA GLU A 363 -32.50 8.02 5.03
C GLU A 363 -32.95 6.56 4.86
N ILE A 364 -34.19 6.25 5.27
CA ILE A 364 -34.79 4.93 5.14
C ILE A 364 -34.90 4.53 3.65
N ASP A 365 -35.50 5.39 2.84
CA ASP A 365 -35.71 5.17 1.41
C ASP A 365 -34.37 5.01 0.68
N SER A 366 -33.38 5.83 1.04
CA SER A 366 -32.02 5.71 0.51
C SER A 366 -31.43 4.33 0.80
N LEU A 367 -31.43 3.88 2.06
CA LEU A 367 -30.91 2.56 2.42
C LEU A 367 -31.66 1.42 1.72
N GLN A 368 -32.99 1.51 1.62
CA GLN A 368 -33.83 0.51 0.94
C GLN A 368 -33.55 0.44 -0.57
N SER A 369 -33.16 1.56 -1.19
CA SER A 369 -32.86 1.63 -2.62
C SER A 369 -31.56 0.93 -3.03
N TYR A 370 -30.60 0.75 -2.10
CA TYR A 370 -29.32 0.10 -2.37
C TYR A 370 -29.36 -1.40 -2.03
N PRO A 371 -29.00 -2.30 -2.97
CA PRO A 371 -28.86 -3.72 -2.66
C PRO A 371 -27.78 -3.96 -1.60
N HIS A 372 -28.17 -4.48 -0.44
CA HIS A 372 -27.22 -4.81 0.62
C HIS A 372 -26.28 -5.96 0.16
N PRO A 373 -24.95 -5.88 0.36
CA PRO A 373 -24.01 -6.89 -0.13
C PRO A 373 -24.35 -8.33 0.27
N PHE A 374 -24.90 -8.53 1.47
CA PHE A 374 -25.36 -9.85 1.95
C PHE A 374 -26.52 -10.45 1.13
N LEU A 375 -27.36 -9.63 0.47
CA LEU A 375 -28.44 -10.13 -0.38
C LEU A 375 -27.92 -10.85 -1.62
N SER A 376 -26.74 -10.50 -2.13
CA SER A 376 -26.13 -11.21 -3.27
C SER A 376 -25.86 -12.68 -2.93
N VAL A 377 -25.38 -12.97 -1.72
CA VAL A 377 -25.12 -14.35 -1.24
C VAL A 377 -26.37 -15.22 -1.25
N ASN A 378 -27.53 -14.65 -0.88
CA ASN A 378 -28.80 -15.39 -0.81
C ASN A 378 -29.62 -15.32 -2.10
N GLY A 379 -29.48 -14.28 -2.93
CA GLY A 379 -30.36 -14.02 -4.07
C GLY A 379 -29.96 -14.74 -5.37
N PHE A 380 -28.67 -14.98 -5.60
CA PHE A 380 -28.18 -15.59 -6.85
C PHE A 380 -28.67 -17.04 -7.08
N GLY A 381 -29.20 -17.73 -6.05
CA GLY A 381 -29.65 -19.12 -6.14
C GLY A 381 -31.16 -19.36 -6.08
N VAL A 382 -32.02 -18.33 -5.99
CA VAL A 382 -33.44 -18.50 -5.57
C VAL A 382 -34.44 -18.59 -6.73
N TYR A 383 -34.04 -18.33 -7.98
CA TYR A 383 -34.96 -18.33 -9.13
C TYR A 383 -34.98 -19.61 -10.00
N ASP A 384 -34.26 -20.67 -9.62
CA ASP A 384 -34.15 -21.90 -10.43
C ASP A 384 -35.15 -23.02 -10.10
N SER A 385 -36.16 -22.77 -9.26
CA SER A 385 -37.14 -23.81 -8.87
C SER A 385 -38.59 -23.34 -8.91
N ALA A 386 -39.21 -23.37 -10.10
CA ALA A 386 -40.64 -23.55 -10.26
C ALA A 386 -40.95 -25.04 -10.55
N PRO A 387 -41.99 -25.65 -9.96
CA PRO A 387 -42.19 -27.10 -9.97
C PRO A 387 -42.83 -27.56 -11.29
N HIS A 388 -42.10 -28.32 -12.09
CA HIS A 388 -42.70 -29.15 -13.13
C HIS A 388 -43.05 -30.54 -12.56
N HIS A 389 -44.33 -30.90 -12.69
CA HIS A 389 -44.91 -32.17 -12.31
C HIS A 389 -44.24 -33.39 -12.96
N GLY A 390 -44.11 -34.47 -12.18
CA GLY A 390 -44.24 -35.84 -12.67
C GLY A 390 -42.95 -36.54 -13.10
N CYS A 391 -42.29 -37.22 -12.15
CA CYS A 391 -42.04 -38.66 -12.20
C CYS A 391 -41.20 -39.09 -11.00
N THR A 392 -41.79 -39.91 -10.15
CA THR A 392 -41.13 -40.61 -9.05
C THR A 392 -40.25 -41.73 -9.58
N GLU A 393 -38.99 -41.81 -9.17
CA GLU A 393 -38.39 -43.10 -8.81
C GLU A 393 -37.13 -42.96 -7.92
N LYS A 394 -37.27 -43.55 -6.72
CA LYS A 394 -36.29 -44.21 -5.84
C LYS A 394 -34.79 -43.99 -6.16
N TYR A 395 -34.02 -43.52 -5.17
CA TYR A 395 -33.01 -44.35 -4.48
C TYR A 395 -32.45 -43.67 -3.23
N SER A 396 -32.07 -44.52 -2.28
CA SER A 396 -31.79 -44.33 -0.87
C SER A 396 -30.40 -43.77 -0.52
N LYS A 397 -30.32 -43.12 0.65
CA LYS A 397 -29.25 -43.08 1.66
C LYS A 397 -27.82 -43.52 1.24
N GLY A 398 -26.87 -42.60 1.36
CA GLY A 398 -25.43 -42.90 1.52
C GLY A 398 -24.62 -41.64 1.81
N LYS A 399 -23.92 -41.60 2.96
CA LYS A 399 -23.12 -40.47 3.45
C LYS A 399 -21.80 -40.28 2.68
N ALA A 400 -21.45 -38.99 2.52
CA ALA A 400 -20.11 -38.36 2.53
C ALA A 400 -19.04 -38.81 1.51
N SER A 401 -18.72 -37.94 0.54
CA SER A 401 -17.39 -37.36 0.28
C SER A 401 -17.36 -36.64 -1.10
N ASP A 402 -16.86 -35.40 -1.11
CA ASP A 402 -16.48 -34.49 -2.22
C ASP A 402 -15.82 -35.25 -3.43
N PRO A 403 -15.77 -34.80 -4.73
CA PRO A 403 -15.83 -33.43 -5.25
C PRO A 403 -16.38 -33.19 -6.70
N ARG A 404 -16.35 -31.90 -7.12
CA ARG A 404 -16.36 -31.33 -8.50
C ARG A 404 -17.72 -31.07 -9.14
N LEU A 405 -17.89 -29.84 -9.66
CA LEU A 405 -18.38 -29.52 -11.02
C LEU A 405 -18.29 -27.97 -11.27
N PRO A 406 -18.39 -27.45 -12.52
CA PRO A 406 -17.30 -26.72 -13.16
C PRO A 406 -17.68 -25.30 -13.62
N SER A 407 -16.77 -24.32 -13.51
CA SER A 407 -16.94 -23.02 -14.18
C SER A 407 -16.33 -23.06 -15.58
N ARG A 408 -17.22 -22.97 -16.58
CA ARG A 408 -16.92 -22.76 -18.00
C ARG A 408 -16.14 -21.48 -18.20
N SER A 409 -15.01 -21.60 -18.91
CA SER A 409 -14.21 -20.53 -19.47
C SER A 409 -14.90 -19.89 -20.68
N ALA A 410 -15.13 -18.57 -20.65
CA ALA A 410 -15.27 -17.76 -21.85
C ALA A 410 -13.88 -17.18 -22.19
N ARG A 411 -13.40 -17.49 -23.40
CA ARG A 411 -12.07 -17.14 -23.93
C ARG A 411 -12.08 -15.72 -24.51
N CYS A 412 -10.95 -15.03 -24.39
CA CYS A 412 -10.52 -14.03 -25.35
C CYS A 412 -9.30 -14.57 -26.13
N PRO A 413 -9.07 -14.16 -27.39
CA PRO A 413 -8.24 -14.88 -28.35
C PRO A 413 -6.88 -14.21 -28.55
N GLU A 414 -5.78 -14.97 -28.42
CA GLU A 414 -4.52 -14.60 -29.08
C GLU A 414 -3.87 -15.76 -29.82
N LYS A 415 -3.28 -15.37 -30.95
CA LYS A 415 -2.90 -16.18 -32.10
C LYS A 415 -1.52 -16.83 -31.91
N ARG A 416 -1.51 -18.15 -32.14
CA ARG A 416 -0.65 -18.93 -33.06
C ARG A 416 0.89 -18.98 -32.88
N CYS A 417 1.30 -20.23 -32.61
CA CYS A 417 2.39 -21.02 -33.23
C CYS A 417 3.85 -20.85 -32.76
N ALA A 418 4.31 -21.84 -31.98
CA ALA A 418 5.45 -22.69 -32.35
C ALA A 418 5.24 -24.11 -31.79
N VAL A 419 4.84 -25.04 -32.65
CA VAL A 419 4.80 -26.49 -32.38
C VAL A 419 6.08 -27.09 -33.00
N HIS A 420 6.59 -28.20 -32.44
CA HIS A 420 7.67 -29.09 -32.93
C HIS A 420 9.04 -29.10 -32.20
N GLY A 421 9.15 -28.57 -30.97
CA GLY A 421 10.44 -28.51 -30.27
C GLY A 421 11.05 -29.87 -29.84
N ARG A 422 10.26 -30.86 -29.40
CA ARG A 422 10.83 -32.05 -28.73
C ARG A 422 11.20 -33.19 -29.67
N SER A 423 10.43 -33.40 -30.74
CA SER A 423 10.68 -34.47 -31.71
C SER A 423 11.84 -34.17 -32.66
N ILE A 424 12.06 -32.89 -32.99
CA ILE A 424 13.17 -32.44 -33.86
C ILE A 424 14.53 -32.58 -33.18
N VAL A 425 14.59 -32.57 -31.84
CA VAL A 425 15.84 -32.61 -31.07
C VAL A 425 16.30 -34.03 -30.75
N LEU A 426 15.38 -35.01 -30.68
CA LEU A 426 15.74 -36.41 -30.45
C LEU A 426 16.21 -37.12 -31.73
N LEU A 427 15.81 -36.62 -32.90
CA LEU A 427 16.16 -37.19 -34.20
C LEU A 427 17.68 -37.19 -34.46
N PRO A 428 18.43 -36.09 -34.23
CA PRO A 428 19.88 -36.07 -34.37
C PRO A 428 20.60 -36.99 -33.39
N CYS A 429 20.10 -37.14 -32.16
CA CYS A 429 20.68 -38.05 -31.16
C CYS A 429 20.50 -39.53 -31.55
N ILE A 430 19.32 -39.89 -32.09
CA ILE A 430 19.05 -41.21 -32.65
C ILE A 430 19.96 -41.47 -33.86
N LEU A 431 20.08 -40.49 -34.77
CA LEU A 431 20.92 -40.61 -35.97
C LEU A 431 22.41 -40.75 -35.61
N SER A 432 22.90 -39.90 -34.71
CA SER A 432 24.27 -39.93 -34.18
C SER A 432 24.59 -41.27 -33.53
N THR A 433 23.69 -41.79 -32.68
CA THR A 433 23.91 -43.07 -31.99
C THR A 433 23.84 -44.26 -32.96
N ALA A 434 23.01 -44.19 -34.00
CA ALA A 434 22.93 -45.22 -35.03
C ALA A 434 24.10 -45.19 -36.02
N ILE A 435 24.68 -44.02 -36.29
CA ILE A 435 25.79 -43.85 -37.25
C ILE A 435 27.14 -44.14 -36.59
N PHE A 436 27.34 -43.72 -35.34
CA PHE A 436 28.64 -43.79 -34.66
C PHE A 436 28.69 -44.82 -33.52
N GLY A 437 27.57 -45.44 -33.18
CA GLY A 437 27.50 -46.52 -32.19
C GLY A 437 27.86 -47.87 -32.79
N ASP A 438 28.55 -48.72 -32.02
CA ASP A 438 28.80 -50.11 -32.41
C ASP A 438 27.51 -50.94 -32.32
N LEU A 439 26.88 -51.17 -33.47
CA LEU A 439 25.62 -51.90 -33.59
C LEU A 439 25.74 -53.40 -33.27
N HIS A 440 26.93 -53.94 -32.99
CA HIS A 440 27.09 -55.29 -32.43
C HIS A 440 26.89 -55.32 -30.92
N ASN A 441 26.94 -54.16 -30.25
CA ASN A 441 26.70 -54.05 -28.82
C ASN A 441 25.19 -53.99 -28.53
N ARG A 442 24.72 -54.98 -27.78
CA ARG A 442 23.31 -55.14 -27.41
C ARG A 442 22.78 -53.96 -26.59
N ASP A 443 23.65 -53.27 -25.85
CA ASP A 443 23.28 -52.12 -25.02
C ASP A 443 22.98 -50.87 -25.85
N ILE A 444 23.65 -50.72 -27.00
CA ILE A 444 23.37 -49.62 -27.95
C ILE A 444 21.98 -49.77 -28.57
N TRP A 445 21.55 -51.00 -28.85
CA TRP A 445 20.18 -51.26 -29.30
C TRP A 445 19.12 -50.96 -28.23
N VAL A 446 19.43 -51.19 -26.96
CA VAL A 446 18.55 -50.82 -25.84
C VAL A 446 18.43 -49.30 -25.72
N ILE A 447 19.54 -48.58 -25.89
CA ILE A 447 19.57 -47.11 -25.88
C ILE A 447 18.79 -46.54 -27.08
N LEU A 448 19.01 -47.06 -28.29
CA LEU A 448 18.27 -46.66 -29.49
C LEU A 448 16.76 -46.91 -29.34
N ALA A 449 16.36 -48.09 -28.87
CA ALA A 449 14.95 -48.41 -28.63
C ALA A 449 14.30 -47.47 -27.59
N THR A 450 15.06 -47.07 -26.57
CA THR A 450 14.62 -46.15 -25.52
C THR A 450 14.45 -44.72 -26.07
N LEU A 451 15.42 -44.23 -26.84
CA LEU A 451 15.37 -42.90 -27.47
C LEU A 451 14.23 -42.79 -28.49
N VAL A 452 14.02 -43.82 -29.31
CA VAL A 452 12.90 -43.88 -30.27
C VAL A 452 11.56 -43.89 -29.54
N SER A 453 11.45 -44.63 -28.44
CA SER A 453 10.22 -44.68 -27.63
C SER A 453 9.89 -43.30 -27.03
N PHE A 454 10.89 -42.55 -26.56
CA PHE A 454 10.69 -41.18 -26.07
C PHE A 454 10.31 -40.19 -27.17
N ALA A 455 10.88 -40.32 -28.37
CA ALA A 455 10.53 -39.49 -29.52
C ALA A 455 9.06 -39.69 -29.94
N ILE A 456 8.59 -40.94 -29.99
CA ILE A 456 7.20 -41.27 -30.33
C ILE A 456 6.23 -40.74 -29.26
N LEU A 457 6.53 -40.96 -27.97
CA LEU A 457 5.68 -40.49 -26.86
C LEU A 457 5.64 -38.96 -26.75
N GLY A 458 6.78 -38.27 -26.96
CA GLY A 458 6.83 -36.81 -27.03
C GLY A 458 6.01 -36.25 -28.19
N GLY A 459 6.07 -36.90 -29.36
CA GLY A 459 5.23 -36.55 -30.50
C GLY A 459 3.73 -36.74 -30.24
N VAL A 460 3.34 -37.79 -29.50
CA VAL A 460 1.93 -38.02 -29.12
C VAL A 460 1.44 -36.99 -28.10
N ASP A 461 2.27 -36.59 -27.14
CA ASP A 461 1.95 -35.53 -26.18
C ASP A 461 1.75 -34.17 -26.88
N ASP A 462 2.64 -33.84 -27.80
CA ASP A 462 2.56 -32.62 -28.61
C ASP A 462 1.32 -32.66 -29.54
N TYR A 463 1.01 -33.81 -30.14
CA TYR A 463 -0.19 -34.02 -30.97
C TYR A 463 -1.50 -33.86 -30.19
N LEU A 464 -1.57 -34.37 -28.95
CA LEU A 464 -2.75 -34.27 -28.09
C LEU A 464 -2.99 -32.85 -27.57
N LYS A 465 -1.91 -32.13 -27.23
CA LYS A 465 -1.99 -30.70 -26.86
C LYS A 465 -2.49 -29.85 -28.02
N PHE A 466 -2.06 -30.17 -29.25
CA PHE A 466 -2.45 -29.44 -30.46
C PHE A 466 -3.90 -29.73 -30.90
N THR A 467 -4.28 -31.01 -30.99
CA THR A 467 -5.60 -31.39 -31.54
C THR A 467 -6.75 -31.28 -30.55
N ARG A 468 -6.50 -31.37 -29.23
CA ARG A 468 -7.56 -31.36 -28.20
C ARG A 468 -7.56 -30.13 -27.29
N GLN A 469 -6.65 -29.16 -27.51
CA GLN A 469 -6.52 -27.93 -26.68
C GLN A 469 -6.49 -28.20 -25.16
N ASN A 470 -5.87 -29.32 -24.76
CA ASN A 470 -5.71 -29.69 -23.36
C ASN A 470 -4.31 -29.25 -22.87
N PRO A 471 -4.18 -28.26 -21.96
CA PRO A 471 -2.89 -27.74 -21.53
C PRO A 471 -2.05 -28.75 -20.73
N LYS A 472 -2.61 -29.90 -20.33
CA LYS A 472 -1.95 -30.88 -19.46
C LYS A 472 -1.25 -32.05 -20.18
N GLY A 473 -1.48 -32.27 -21.49
CA GLY A 473 -0.87 -33.41 -22.21
C GLY A 473 -1.37 -34.80 -21.81
N VAL A 474 -0.55 -35.84 -21.99
CA VAL A 474 -0.82 -37.26 -21.66
C VAL A 474 -1.06 -37.45 -20.15
N ASP A 475 -2.09 -38.20 -19.74
CA ASP A 475 -2.48 -38.33 -18.33
C ASP A 475 -1.54 -39.24 -17.48
N ARG A 476 -1.63 -39.14 -16.14
CA ARG A 476 -0.82 -39.87 -15.14
C ARG A 476 -0.76 -41.40 -15.33
N SER A 477 -1.78 -42.02 -15.91
CA SER A 477 -1.81 -43.44 -16.29
C SER A 477 -0.90 -43.76 -17.48
N GLY A 478 -0.72 -42.84 -18.41
CA GLY A 478 0.28 -42.92 -19.49
C GLY A 478 1.72 -42.74 -18.98
N MET A 479 1.92 -41.92 -17.94
CA MET A 479 3.21 -41.84 -17.22
C MET A 479 3.52 -43.12 -16.40
N GLY A 480 2.52 -43.91 -16.03
CA GLY A 480 2.71 -45.20 -15.37
C GLY A 480 3.40 -46.24 -16.27
N VAL A 481 3.15 -46.18 -17.58
CA VAL A 481 3.86 -46.99 -18.58
C VAL A 481 5.34 -46.58 -18.68
N TYR A 482 5.62 -45.27 -18.54
CA TYR A 482 6.97 -44.69 -18.46
C TYR A 482 7.79 -45.32 -17.32
N ALA A 483 7.21 -45.43 -16.13
CA ALA A 483 7.86 -46.04 -14.97
C ALA A 483 8.01 -47.57 -15.11
N LEU A 484 7.09 -48.27 -15.79
CA LEU A 484 7.13 -49.71 -16.03
C LEU A 484 8.21 -50.11 -17.07
N CYS A 485 8.41 -49.31 -18.11
CA CYS A 485 9.50 -49.49 -19.07
C CYS A 485 10.88 -49.29 -18.41
N ILE A 486 11.01 -48.29 -17.52
CA ILE A 486 12.20 -48.08 -16.70
C ILE A 486 12.39 -49.24 -15.69
N HIS A 487 11.30 -49.72 -15.08
CA HIS A 487 11.36 -50.81 -14.10
C HIS A 487 11.74 -52.17 -14.72
N ARG A 488 11.34 -52.44 -15.97
CA ARG A 488 11.79 -53.65 -16.70
C ARG A 488 13.27 -53.59 -17.09
N CYS A 489 13.82 -52.41 -17.40
CA CYS A 489 15.26 -52.25 -17.58
C CYS A 489 16.02 -52.46 -16.26
N GLY A 490 15.43 -52.06 -15.13
CA GLY A 490 15.98 -52.31 -13.79
C GLY A 490 15.96 -53.77 -13.32
N TRP A 491 15.27 -54.70 -13.99
CA TRP A 491 15.16 -56.10 -13.54
C TRP A 491 16.41 -56.95 -13.80
N VAL A 492 17.40 -56.42 -14.54
CA VAL A 492 18.74 -57.03 -14.67
C VAL A 492 19.62 -56.72 -13.45
N ILE A 493 19.22 -55.78 -12.58
CA ILE A 493 20.05 -55.25 -11.50
C ILE A 493 19.36 -55.49 -10.14
N LYS A 494 19.84 -56.50 -9.39
CA LYS A 494 19.35 -56.86 -8.04
C LYS A 494 19.59 -55.71 -7.04
N PHE A 495 18.57 -54.92 -6.72
CA PHE A 495 18.61 -53.97 -5.59
C PHE A 495 17.97 -54.54 -4.32
N ARG A 496 18.70 -54.46 -3.20
CA ARG A 496 18.23 -54.76 -1.83
C ARG A 496 17.37 -53.58 -1.32
N LYS A 497 16.21 -53.88 -0.72
CA LYS A 497 15.22 -52.87 -0.25
C LYS A 497 15.74 -51.99 0.90
N PRO A 498 15.54 -50.65 0.87
CA PRO A 498 15.72 -49.78 2.03
C PRO A 498 14.40 -49.51 2.79
N ASN A 499 14.57 -49.03 4.03
CA ASN A 499 13.60 -49.02 5.13
C ASN A 499 12.40 -48.05 4.98
N ARG A 500 11.29 -48.36 5.68
CA ARG A 500 9.94 -47.75 5.52
C ARG A 500 9.79 -46.25 5.89
N ARG A 501 10.79 -45.55 6.43
CA ARG A 501 10.65 -44.15 6.89
C ARG A 501 10.94 -43.06 5.83
N ALA A 502 11.57 -43.38 4.70
CA ALA A 502 11.90 -42.39 3.66
C ALA A 502 10.80 -42.12 2.61
N ARG A 503 9.62 -42.75 2.72
CA ARG A 503 8.58 -42.73 1.67
C ARG A 503 7.59 -41.55 1.72
N ARG A 504 7.71 -40.61 2.66
CA ARG A 504 6.68 -39.57 2.88
C ARG A 504 7.09 -38.12 2.57
N ALA A 505 8.27 -37.85 2.01
CA ALA A 505 8.73 -36.46 1.82
C ALA A 505 9.50 -36.17 0.51
N CYS A 506 9.30 -36.94 -0.58
CA CYS A 506 9.94 -36.63 -1.87
C CYS A 506 8.93 -36.65 -3.01
N ASN A 507 9.08 -35.68 -3.93
CA ASN A 507 8.31 -35.57 -5.16
C ASN A 507 8.74 -36.72 -6.10
N PRO A 508 7.88 -37.30 -6.95
CA PRO A 508 8.26 -38.41 -7.85
C PRO A 508 9.44 -38.06 -8.79
N ALA A 509 9.62 -36.78 -9.10
CA ALA A 509 10.73 -36.25 -9.88
C ALA A 509 12.10 -36.39 -9.17
N ASP A 510 12.14 -36.29 -7.84
CA ASP A 510 13.38 -36.46 -7.06
C ASP A 510 13.81 -37.92 -7.02
N TYR A 511 12.84 -38.84 -7.04
CA TYR A 511 13.08 -40.29 -7.12
C TYR A 511 13.68 -40.71 -8.47
N VAL A 512 13.22 -40.08 -9.56
CA VAL A 512 13.76 -40.29 -10.92
C VAL A 512 15.15 -39.68 -11.04
N SER A 513 15.37 -38.49 -10.48
CA SER A 513 16.67 -37.81 -10.48
C SER A 513 17.73 -38.56 -9.67
N ALA A 514 17.37 -39.06 -8.48
CA ALA A 514 18.26 -39.89 -7.65
C ALA A 514 18.52 -41.28 -8.26
N ALA A 515 17.54 -41.86 -8.96
CA ALA A 515 17.74 -43.11 -9.69
C ALA A 515 18.65 -42.93 -10.91
N ILE A 516 18.52 -41.82 -11.65
CA ILE A 516 19.38 -41.50 -12.81
C ILE A 516 20.81 -41.18 -12.35
N LEU A 517 20.99 -40.37 -11.31
CA LEU A 517 22.31 -40.10 -10.72
C LEU A 517 22.95 -41.36 -10.12
N GLY A 518 22.14 -42.26 -9.53
CA GLY A 518 22.61 -43.57 -9.04
C GLY A 518 23.01 -44.53 -10.17
N ILE A 519 22.28 -44.54 -11.29
CA ILE A 519 22.61 -45.32 -12.49
C ILE A 519 23.89 -44.77 -13.14
N ILE A 520 24.02 -43.45 -13.29
CA ILE A 520 25.21 -42.79 -13.83
C ILE A 520 26.43 -43.02 -12.93
N GLY A 521 26.28 -42.90 -11.61
CA GLY A 521 27.36 -43.17 -10.65
C GLY A 521 27.80 -44.63 -10.63
N HIS A 522 26.89 -45.58 -10.80
CA HIS A 522 27.23 -47.00 -10.83
C HIS A 522 27.80 -47.47 -12.18
N LEU A 523 27.32 -46.92 -13.30
CA LEU A 523 27.94 -47.11 -14.63
C LEU A 523 29.35 -46.52 -14.68
N SER A 524 29.58 -45.37 -14.05
CA SER A 524 30.90 -44.75 -13.93
C SER A 524 31.87 -45.61 -13.11
N LEU A 525 31.37 -46.33 -12.10
CA LEU A 525 32.16 -47.24 -11.25
C LEU A 525 32.40 -48.61 -11.90
N GLN A 526 31.45 -49.15 -12.68
CA GLN A 526 31.62 -50.42 -13.40
C GLN A 526 32.50 -50.29 -14.65
N LEU A 527 32.50 -49.12 -15.31
CA LEU A 527 33.39 -48.84 -16.45
C LEU A 527 34.84 -48.52 -16.04
N GLY A 528 35.11 -48.38 -14.73
CA GLY A 528 36.45 -48.17 -14.18
C GLY A 528 37.20 -49.44 -13.79
N THR A 529 36.57 -50.61 -13.89
CA THR A 529 37.18 -51.89 -13.46
C THR A 529 37.01 -52.97 -14.52
N GLU A 530 37.63 -52.80 -15.68
CA GLU A 530 38.34 -53.86 -16.42
C GLU A 530 38.92 -53.27 -17.70
N ALA A 531 40.16 -53.64 -18.01
CA ALA A 531 41.02 -53.03 -19.01
C ALA A 531 40.38 -53.03 -20.42
N VAL A 532 40.08 -51.85 -20.96
CA VAL A 532 39.71 -51.64 -22.37
C VAL A 532 40.34 -50.34 -22.85
N ASP A 533 40.89 -50.39 -24.08
CA ASP A 533 41.71 -49.37 -24.73
C ASP A 533 41.24 -47.92 -24.56
N THR A 534 42.24 -47.04 -24.38
CA THR A 534 42.17 -45.63 -23.97
C THR A 534 41.43 -44.66 -24.92
N ALA A 535 40.75 -45.16 -25.95
CA ALA A 535 39.90 -44.37 -26.84
C ALA A 535 38.39 -44.47 -26.50
N SER A 536 37.92 -45.57 -25.91
CA SER A 536 36.48 -45.84 -25.72
C SER A 536 35.92 -45.38 -24.37
N ALA A 537 36.75 -45.29 -23.33
CA ALA A 537 36.34 -44.84 -21.98
C ALA A 537 36.05 -43.33 -21.90
N ASN A 538 36.47 -42.55 -22.90
CA ASN A 538 36.38 -41.09 -22.90
C ASN A 538 35.08 -40.56 -23.53
N ILE A 539 34.45 -41.34 -24.40
CA ILE A 539 33.22 -40.99 -25.12
C ILE A 539 32.01 -40.85 -24.16
N PRO A 540 31.80 -41.74 -23.17
CA PRO A 540 30.70 -41.60 -22.23
C PRO A 540 30.80 -40.34 -21.36
N ILE A 541 32.01 -39.96 -20.95
CA ILE A 541 32.26 -38.75 -20.16
C ILE A 541 31.97 -37.50 -21.01
N PHE A 542 32.40 -37.50 -22.27
CA PHE A 542 32.10 -36.43 -23.22
C PHE A 542 30.60 -36.31 -23.52
N CYS A 543 29.90 -37.41 -23.81
CA CYS A 543 28.47 -37.41 -24.05
C CYS A 543 27.67 -36.98 -22.80
N SER A 544 28.15 -37.31 -21.60
CA SER A 544 27.52 -36.87 -20.35
C SER A 544 27.72 -35.37 -20.10
N ALA A 545 28.90 -34.83 -20.42
CA ALA A 545 29.17 -33.39 -20.33
C ALA A 545 28.36 -32.58 -21.36
N LEU A 546 28.30 -33.06 -22.61
CA LEU A 546 27.52 -32.43 -23.69
C LEU A 546 26.01 -32.50 -23.42
N ALA A 547 25.52 -33.63 -22.89
CA ALA A 547 24.13 -33.76 -22.46
C ALA A 547 23.81 -32.85 -21.27
N GLY A 548 24.74 -32.73 -20.31
CA GLY A 548 24.61 -31.82 -19.18
C GLY A 548 24.59 -30.34 -19.59
N SER A 549 25.43 -29.93 -20.55
CA SER A 549 25.44 -28.57 -21.07
C SER A 549 24.20 -28.27 -21.91
N ALA A 550 23.74 -29.21 -22.73
CA ALA A 550 22.50 -29.07 -23.48
C ALA A 550 21.24 -29.04 -22.58
N LEU A 551 21.20 -29.86 -21.52
CA LEU A 551 20.13 -29.82 -20.53
C LEU A 551 20.12 -28.49 -19.78
N SER A 552 21.29 -27.96 -19.41
CA SER A 552 21.40 -26.67 -18.72
C SER A 552 20.96 -25.52 -19.63
N PHE A 553 21.34 -25.56 -20.92
CA PHE A 553 20.86 -24.62 -21.94
C PHE A 553 19.34 -24.68 -22.15
N LEU A 554 18.75 -25.88 -22.11
CA LEU A 554 17.30 -26.08 -22.26
C LEU A 554 16.52 -25.69 -20.99
N TRP A 555 17.06 -25.96 -19.80
CA TRP A 555 16.44 -25.60 -18.52
C TRP A 555 16.26 -24.09 -18.40
N PHE A 556 17.23 -23.31 -18.89
CA PHE A 556 17.18 -21.85 -18.88
C PHE A 556 16.32 -21.22 -20.00
N ASN A 557 16.09 -21.95 -21.11
CA ASN A 557 15.30 -21.50 -22.26
C ASN A 557 13.86 -22.07 -22.31
N ALA A 558 13.41 -22.76 -21.26
CA ALA A 558 12.02 -23.24 -21.15
C ALA A 558 11.06 -22.09 -20.80
N HIS A 559 9.91 -22.03 -21.47
CA HIS A 559 9.00 -20.88 -21.39
C HIS A 559 8.40 -20.64 -19.99
N PRO A 560 8.28 -19.37 -19.55
CA PRO A 560 8.71 -18.15 -20.26
C PRO A 560 10.21 -17.93 -20.05
N ALA A 561 10.99 -18.01 -21.13
CA ALA A 561 12.40 -17.66 -21.10
C ALA A 561 12.49 -16.13 -21.03
N LYS A 562 12.93 -15.59 -19.89
CA LYS A 562 13.05 -14.15 -19.67
C LYS A 562 14.45 -13.59 -20.01
N ILE A 563 15.43 -14.44 -20.36
CA ILE A 563 16.81 -14.02 -20.64
C ILE A 563 17.37 -14.86 -21.79
N PHE A 564 17.78 -14.21 -22.89
CA PHE A 564 18.67 -14.81 -23.88
C PHE A 564 20.10 -14.60 -23.37
N MET A 565 20.73 -15.63 -22.78
CA MET A 565 22.12 -15.52 -22.32
C MET A 565 23.08 -15.64 -23.50
N GLY A 566 23.66 -14.51 -23.90
CA GLY A 566 24.99 -14.46 -24.50
C GLY A 566 26.08 -14.77 -23.45
N ASP A 567 27.22 -15.24 -23.93
CA ASP A 567 28.53 -15.40 -23.26
C ASP A 567 28.78 -16.62 -22.35
N LEU A 568 27.86 -17.08 -21.50
CA LEU A 568 28.15 -18.21 -20.58
C LEU A 568 27.91 -19.61 -21.20
N GLY A 569 27.00 -19.70 -22.17
CA GLY A 569 26.74 -20.94 -22.92
C GLY A 569 27.81 -21.23 -24.00
N SER A 570 28.35 -20.19 -24.63
CA SER A 570 29.42 -20.31 -25.63
C SER A 570 30.75 -20.74 -25.01
N LEU A 571 31.04 -20.32 -23.77
CA LEU A 571 32.23 -20.74 -23.01
C LEU A 571 32.26 -22.24 -22.70
N SER A 572 31.11 -22.84 -22.36
CA SER A 572 31.02 -24.28 -22.06
C SER A 572 31.09 -25.14 -23.33
N ILE A 573 30.53 -24.65 -24.46
CA ILE A 573 30.70 -25.28 -25.77
C ILE A 573 32.15 -25.13 -26.26
N GLY A 574 32.76 -23.95 -26.09
CA GLY A 574 34.17 -23.69 -26.42
C GLY A 574 35.15 -24.54 -25.62
N ALA A 575 34.91 -24.71 -24.31
CA ALA A 575 35.70 -25.61 -23.46
C ALA A 575 35.57 -27.08 -23.88
N SER A 576 34.36 -27.50 -24.31
CA SER A 576 34.13 -28.85 -24.82
C SER A 576 34.83 -29.11 -26.16
N LEU A 577 34.85 -28.12 -27.05
CA LEU A 577 35.58 -28.17 -28.33
C LEU A 577 37.10 -28.13 -28.13
N GLY A 578 37.59 -27.33 -27.17
CA GLY A 578 38.99 -27.29 -26.77
C GLY A 578 39.47 -28.63 -26.20
N LEU A 579 38.66 -29.25 -25.33
CA LEU A 579 38.94 -30.58 -24.79
C LEU A 579 38.94 -31.65 -25.91
N MET A 580 37.98 -31.57 -26.85
CA MET A 580 37.92 -32.45 -28.02
C MET A 580 39.18 -32.32 -28.90
N SER A 581 39.69 -31.10 -29.10
CA SER A 581 40.91 -30.85 -29.89
C SER A 581 42.17 -31.43 -29.22
N VAL A 582 42.25 -31.37 -27.89
CA VAL A 582 43.34 -31.98 -27.11
C VAL A 582 43.26 -33.51 -27.16
N MET A 583 42.05 -34.07 -27.06
CA MET A 583 41.83 -35.52 -27.12
C MET A 583 42.10 -36.12 -28.52
N LEU A 584 41.84 -35.35 -29.59
CA LEU A 584 42.07 -35.77 -30.97
C LEU A 584 43.48 -35.46 -31.51
N LYS A 585 44.36 -34.81 -30.72
CA LYS A 585 45.71 -34.37 -31.11
C LYS A 585 45.75 -33.52 -32.40
N CYS A 586 44.68 -32.78 -32.68
CA CYS A 586 44.61 -31.88 -33.83
C CYS A 586 45.05 -30.47 -33.40
N GLU A 587 46.35 -30.23 -33.36
CA GLU A 587 46.95 -28.97 -32.85
C GLU A 587 46.51 -27.72 -33.63
N LEU A 588 46.16 -27.88 -34.92
CA LEU A 588 45.70 -26.77 -35.78
C LEU A 588 44.32 -26.23 -35.38
N ILE A 589 43.42 -27.09 -34.89
CA ILE A 589 42.07 -26.70 -34.46
C ILE A 589 42.13 -25.95 -33.14
N TYR A 590 43.08 -26.31 -32.26
CA TYR A 590 43.34 -25.61 -31.02
C TYR A 590 43.84 -24.18 -31.27
N ALA A 591 44.75 -24.00 -32.23
CA ALA A 591 45.22 -22.68 -32.64
C ALA A 591 44.09 -21.83 -33.24
N ILE A 592 43.25 -22.38 -34.13
CA ILE A 592 42.15 -21.64 -34.76
C ILE A 592 41.07 -21.26 -33.75
N SER A 593 40.62 -22.20 -32.92
CA SER A 593 39.61 -21.96 -31.88
C SER A 593 40.12 -20.99 -30.81
N GLY A 594 41.35 -21.16 -30.33
CA GLY A 594 41.98 -20.23 -29.40
C GLY A 594 42.15 -18.83 -30.00
N SER A 595 42.51 -18.72 -31.28
CA SER A 595 42.64 -17.42 -31.97
C SER A 595 41.31 -16.72 -32.15
N ILE A 596 40.22 -17.45 -32.45
CA ILE A 596 38.87 -16.90 -32.58
C ILE A 596 38.37 -16.41 -31.23
N PHE A 597 38.57 -17.18 -30.15
CA PHE A 597 38.19 -16.74 -28.80
C PHE A 597 39.04 -15.58 -28.28
N VAL A 598 40.33 -15.53 -28.61
CA VAL A 598 41.19 -14.38 -28.29
C VAL A 598 40.81 -13.16 -29.13
N ALA A 599 40.47 -13.32 -30.41
CA ALA A 599 39.98 -12.25 -31.26
C ALA A 599 38.62 -11.72 -30.80
N GLU A 600 37.74 -12.59 -30.29
CA GLU A 600 36.43 -12.23 -29.73
C GLU A 600 36.59 -11.57 -28.35
N ALA A 601 37.51 -12.06 -27.51
CA ALA A 601 37.87 -11.42 -26.25
C ALA A 601 38.53 -10.05 -26.46
N LEU A 602 39.45 -9.93 -27.42
CA LEU A 602 40.07 -8.66 -27.79
C LEU A 602 39.08 -7.73 -28.49
N SER A 603 38.16 -8.25 -29.30
CA SER A 603 37.07 -7.47 -29.92
C SER A 603 36.09 -6.95 -28.87
N SER A 604 35.72 -7.76 -27.88
CA SER A 604 34.84 -7.33 -26.77
C SER A 604 35.54 -6.37 -25.81
N MET A 605 36.84 -6.55 -25.56
CA MET A 605 37.66 -5.60 -24.81
C MET A 605 37.86 -4.28 -25.58
N ALA A 606 38.13 -4.34 -26.89
CA ALA A 606 38.26 -3.16 -27.75
C ALA A 606 36.92 -2.44 -27.97
N GLN A 607 35.79 -3.17 -28.01
CA GLN A 607 34.45 -2.59 -28.01
C GLN A 607 34.13 -1.90 -26.68
N ARG A 608 34.58 -2.45 -25.54
CA ARG A 608 34.45 -1.79 -24.22
C ARG A 608 35.34 -0.55 -24.07
N GLU A 609 36.53 -0.52 -24.65
CA GLU A 609 37.42 0.65 -24.60
C GLU A 609 37.08 1.73 -25.63
N SER A 610 36.62 1.37 -26.84
CA SER A 610 36.27 2.36 -27.88
C SER A 610 34.97 3.15 -27.58
N MET A 611 34.19 2.70 -26.60
CA MET A 611 32.93 3.29 -26.15
C MET A 611 33.06 4.14 -24.87
N SER A 612 34.26 4.63 -24.52
CA SER A 612 34.37 5.53 -23.36
C SER A 612 33.76 6.91 -23.71
N ASP A 613 32.51 7.08 -23.32
CA ASP A 613 31.76 8.33 -23.30
C ASP A 613 32.61 9.47 -22.70
N ALA A 614 32.62 10.67 -23.31
CA ALA A 614 33.45 11.79 -22.85
C ALA A 614 33.21 12.13 -21.36
N PHE A 615 31.97 11.92 -20.91
CA PHE A 615 31.56 12.04 -19.52
C PHE A 615 32.23 11.03 -18.58
N ASN A 616 32.32 9.76 -18.99
CA ASN A 616 32.95 8.73 -18.16
C ASN A 616 34.44 9.01 -17.98
N ARG A 617 35.14 9.49 -19.01
CA ARG A 617 36.54 9.92 -18.90
C ARG A 617 36.70 11.08 -17.92
N ALA A 618 35.88 12.13 -18.07
CA ALA A 618 35.92 13.28 -17.16
C ALA A 618 35.63 12.89 -15.71
N LEU A 619 34.71 11.95 -15.48
CA LEU A 619 34.39 11.44 -14.15
C LEU A 619 35.51 10.58 -13.55
N VAL A 620 36.15 9.72 -14.34
CA VAL A 620 37.30 8.91 -13.90
C VAL A 620 38.48 9.81 -13.54
N ASP A 621 38.75 10.84 -14.37
CA ASP A 621 39.77 11.84 -14.09
C ASP A 621 39.49 12.56 -12.77
N LEU A 622 38.24 12.99 -12.53
CA LEU A 622 37.87 13.66 -11.29
C LEU A 622 37.96 12.72 -10.08
N ARG A 623 37.51 11.47 -10.22
CA ARG A 623 37.63 10.41 -9.20
C ARG A 623 39.07 10.18 -8.79
N SER A 624 40.01 10.18 -9.75
CA SER A 624 41.44 9.99 -9.47
C SER A 624 42.02 11.05 -8.53
N LEU A 625 41.42 12.26 -8.49
CA LEU A 625 41.86 13.33 -7.61
C LEU A 625 41.35 13.16 -6.16
N VAL A 626 40.34 12.34 -5.93
CA VAL A 626 39.66 12.18 -4.63
C VAL A 626 39.56 10.71 -4.20
N SER A 627 40.40 9.84 -4.75
CA SER A 627 40.33 8.38 -4.52
C SER A 627 40.51 8.01 -3.05
N GLU A 628 41.48 8.63 -2.36
CA GLU A 628 41.74 8.37 -0.93
C GLU A 628 40.53 8.72 -0.05
N ASP A 629 39.91 9.89 -0.28
CA ASP A 629 38.73 10.33 0.45
C ASP A 629 37.50 9.44 0.15
N LEU A 630 37.37 8.95 -1.09
CA LEU A 630 36.30 8.03 -1.48
C LEU A 630 36.46 6.66 -0.83
N GLU A 631 37.68 6.12 -0.76
CA GLU A 631 37.96 4.86 -0.08
C GLU A 631 37.62 4.97 1.42
N ALA A 632 37.97 6.10 2.06
CA ALA A 632 37.60 6.37 3.44
C ALA A 632 36.08 6.48 3.64
N MET A 633 35.37 7.09 2.70
CA MET A 633 33.90 7.14 2.71
C MET A 633 33.27 5.75 2.55
N GLU A 634 33.78 4.93 1.63
CA GLU A 634 33.30 3.57 1.40
C GLU A 634 33.50 2.71 2.65
N GLN A 635 34.64 2.82 3.33
CA GLN A 635 34.88 2.12 4.59
C GLN A 635 33.88 2.54 5.67
N LEU A 636 33.61 3.84 5.82
CA LEU A 636 32.62 4.36 6.79
C LEU A 636 31.20 3.81 6.54
N ILE A 637 30.82 3.69 5.26
CA ILE A 637 29.53 3.11 4.84
C ILE A 637 29.46 1.63 5.22
N VAL A 638 30.52 0.87 4.95
CA VAL A 638 30.59 -0.56 5.26
C VAL A 638 30.51 -0.79 6.77
N ASP A 639 31.25 -0.03 7.56
CA ASP A 639 31.28 -0.17 9.03
C ASP A 639 29.89 0.07 9.64
N THR A 640 29.12 0.99 9.07
CA THR A 640 27.75 1.31 9.52
C THR A 640 26.71 0.28 9.05
N SER A 641 27.00 -0.41 7.96
CA SER A 641 26.13 -1.45 7.40
C SER A 641 26.25 -2.79 8.13
N ASN A 642 27.34 -3.01 8.87
CA ASN A 642 27.63 -4.24 9.64
C ASN A 642 26.84 -4.37 10.97
N SER A 643 25.65 -3.76 11.07
CA SER A 643 24.77 -3.91 12.23
C SER A 643 24.30 -5.36 12.44
N ASP A 644 23.90 -5.73 13.68
CA ASP A 644 23.53 -7.08 14.17
C ASP A 644 22.45 -7.84 13.38
N ILE A 645 21.96 -7.29 12.26
CA ILE A 645 20.89 -7.83 11.42
C ILE A 645 21.42 -8.02 10.00
N SER A 646 21.81 -9.26 9.66
CA SER A 646 22.29 -9.69 8.32
C SER A 646 21.43 -9.16 7.16
N TYR A 647 20.14 -8.98 7.39
CA TYR A 647 19.16 -8.55 6.39
C TYR A 647 19.35 -7.10 5.90
N ILE A 648 19.81 -6.18 6.76
CA ILE A 648 20.10 -4.78 6.36
C ILE A 648 21.38 -4.75 5.53
N ALA A 649 22.41 -5.48 5.98
CA ALA A 649 23.69 -5.59 5.28
C ALA A 649 23.51 -6.15 3.86
N ASP A 650 22.62 -7.13 3.67
CA ASP A 650 22.34 -7.71 2.35
C ASP A 650 21.72 -6.69 1.37
N ILE A 651 20.76 -5.88 1.83
CA ILE A 651 20.07 -4.89 0.99
C ILE A 651 21.00 -3.70 0.67
N VAL A 652 21.71 -3.20 1.68
CA VAL A 652 22.70 -2.12 1.48
C VAL A 652 23.84 -2.63 0.60
N GLY A 653 24.31 -3.86 0.83
CA GLY A 653 25.32 -4.52 0.01
C GLY A 653 24.88 -4.67 -1.45
N HIS A 654 23.64 -5.08 -1.70
CA HIS A 654 23.10 -5.15 -3.06
C HIS A 654 23.06 -3.78 -3.75
N LEU A 655 22.64 -2.73 -3.03
CA LEU A 655 22.58 -1.37 -3.57
C LEU A 655 23.98 -0.80 -3.85
N MET A 656 24.97 -1.16 -3.02
CA MET A 656 26.37 -0.80 -3.22
C MET A 656 27.02 -1.58 -4.37
N LEU A 657 26.79 -2.89 -4.47
CA LEU A 657 27.26 -3.78 -5.54
C LEU A 657 26.61 -3.48 -6.90
N SER A 658 25.42 -2.87 -6.90
CA SER A 658 24.72 -2.40 -8.11
C SER A 658 25.44 -1.24 -8.83
N GLY A 659 26.61 -0.79 -8.34
CA GLY A 659 27.57 0.01 -9.12
C GLY A 659 27.10 1.43 -9.41
N GLY A 660 26.93 2.25 -8.36
CA GLY A 660 26.72 3.69 -8.52
C GLY A 660 27.98 4.41 -8.99
N LYS A 661 27.86 5.38 -9.91
CA LYS A 661 28.97 6.24 -10.37
C LYS A 661 29.48 7.24 -9.31
N ARG A 662 28.90 7.25 -8.10
CA ARG A 662 29.22 8.12 -6.94
C ARG A 662 29.42 9.60 -7.28
N ILE A 663 28.64 10.12 -8.22
CA ILE A 663 28.84 11.48 -8.77
C ILE A 663 28.73 12.55 -7.67
N ARG A 664 27.78 12.41 -6.74
CA ARG A 664 27.55 13.41 -5.66
C ARG A 664 28.70 13.44 -4.65
N PRO A 665 29.15 12.32 -4.05
CA PRO A 665 30.37 12.30 -3.25
C PRO A 665 31.60 12.85 -3.99
N ILE A 666 31.80 12.47 -5.24
CA ILE A 666 32.93 12.95 -6.06
C ILE A 666 32.88 14.47 -6.19
N LEU A 667 31.70 15.05 -6.45
CA LEU A 667 31.52 16.50 -6.56
C LEU A 667 31.83 17.20 -5.22
N LEU A 668 31.29 16.72 -4.10
CA LEU A 668 31.57 17.30 -2.78
C LEU A 668 33.07 17.32 -2.50
N LEU A 669 33.73 16.17 -2.64
CA LEU A 669 35.15 16.00 -2.33
C LEU A 669 36.03 16.82 -3.28
N ALA A 670 35.69 16.89 -4.56
CA ALA A 670 36.41 17.71 -5.53
C ALA A 670 36.28 19.21 -5.23
N VAL A 671 35.10 19.68 -4.81
CA VAL A 671 34.90 21.07 -4.37
C VAL A 671 35.64 21.33 -3.06
N CYS A 672 35.60 20.41 -2.09
CA CYS A 672 36.40 20.53 -0.86
C CYS A 672 37.90 20.65 -1.15
N LYS A 673 38.41 19.84 -2.08
CA LYS A 673 39.81 19.89 -2.52
C LYS A 673 40.15 21.17 -3.28
N MET A 674 39.24 21.69 -4.11
CA MET A 674 39.36 23.00 -4.75
C MET A 674 39.46 24.15 -3.72
N LEU A 675 38.78 24.01 -2.59
CA LEU A 675 38.78 24.95 -1.47
C LEU A 675 39.92 24.70 -0.46
N ALA A 676 40.81 23.74 -0.72
CA ALA A 676 41.89 23.32 0.18
C ALA A 676 41.41 22.92 1.60
N LEU A 677 40.26 22.23 1.69
CA LEU A 677 39.68 21.75 2.93
C LEU A 677 40.20 20.33 3.28
N GLU A 678 40.86 20.18 4.44
CA GLU A 678 41.37 18.89 4.95
C GLU A 678 40.53 18.31 6.12
N ASP A 679 39.33 18.84 6.35
CA ASP A 679 38.46 18.46 7.47
C ASP A 679 37.87 17.05 7.32
N GLU A 680 38.03 16.18 8.33
CA GLU A 680 37.47 14.81 8.35
C GLU A 680 35.93 14.79 8.21
N ARG A 681 35.23 15.86 8.61
CA ARG A 681 33.78 16.01 8.46
C ARG A 681 33.34 15.87 6.99
N ARG A 682 34.21 16.19 6.02
CA ARG A 682 33.92 16.02 4.58
C ARG A 682 33.55 14.58 4.22
N ILE A 683 34.18 13.60 4.85
CA ILE A 683 33.95 12.17 4.59
C ILE A 683 32.56 11.76 5.12
N ARG A 684 32.22 12.20 6.34
CA ARG A 684 30.90 11.94 6.94
C ARG A 684 29.76 12.58 6.13
N ILE A 685 29.97 13.81 5.64
CA ILE A 685 28.98 14.49 4.80
C ILE A 685 28.88 13.86 3.42
N ALA A 686 29.99 13.41 2.81
CA ALA A 686 29.97 12.64 1.57
C ALA A 686 29.14 11.35 1.72
N ALA A 687 29.37 10.59 2.80
CA ALA A 687 28.63 9.38 3.10
C ALA A 687 27.14 9.68 3.36
N ALA A 688 26.83 10.74 4.12
CA ALA A 688 25.44 11.15 4.39
C ALA A 688 24.68 11.51 3.11
N ILE A 689 25.30 12.24 2.18
CA ILE A 689 24.70 12.58 0.88
C ILE A 689 24.43 11.31 0.04
N GLU A 690 25.37 10.36 0.03
CA GLU A 690 25.18 9.08 -0.67
C GLU A 690 24.06 8.25 -0.03
N PHE A 691 23.93 8.27 1.29
CA PHE A 691 22.85 7.58 2.01
C PHE A 691 21.48 8.24 1.77
N ILE A 692 21.41 9.58 1.78
CA ILE A 692 20.19 10.31 1.40
C ILE A 692 19.78 9.93 -0.03
N HIS A 693 20.72 9.94 -0.98
CA HIS A 693 20.43 9.51 -2.35
C HIS A 693 19.99 8.04 -2.45
N SER A 694 20.67 7.16 -1.74
CA SER A 694 20.38 5.73 -1.74
C SER A 694 19.02 5.41 -1.14
N ALA A 695 18.64 6.14 -0.08
CA ALA A 695 17.31 6.05 0.53
C ALA A 695 16.22 6.44 -0.46
N THR A 696 16.38 7.57 -1.18
CA THR A 696 15.40 7.99 -2.19
C THR A 696 15.29 6.96 -3.31
N LEU A 697 16.40 6.34 -3.75
CA LEU A 697 16.34 5.28 -4.76
C LEU A 697 15.50 4.07 -4.31
N LEU A 698 15.63 3.64 -3.05
CA LEU A 698 14.85 2.53 -2.48
C LEU A 698 13.36 2.88 -2.35
N HIS A 699 13.07 4.12 -1.97
CA HIS A 699 11.70 4.62 -1.88
C HIS A 699 11.08 4.75 -3.28
N ASP A 700 11.80 5.31 -4.25
CA ASP A 700 11.39 5.45 -5.65
C ASP A 700 11.07 4.09 -6.29
N ASP A 701 11.91 3.06 -6.06
CA ASP A 701 11.67 1.71 -6.60
C ASP A 701 10.29 1.15 -6.18
N VAL A 702 9.84 1.50 -4.96
CA VAL A 702 8.53 1.12 -4.44
C VAL A 702 7.41 1.98 -5.05
N VAL A 703 7.64 3.28 -5.22
CA VAL A 703 6.68 4.21 -5.84
C VAL A 703 6.43 3.85 -7.30
N ASP A 704 7.49 3.54 -8.05
CA ASP A 704 7.47 3.28 -9.49
C ASP A 704 7.09 1.83 -9.87
N GLN A 705 7.02 0.92 -8.90
CA GLN A 705 6.73 -0.52 -9.11
C GLN A 705 7.63 -1.19 -10.17
N SER A 706 8.87 -0.73 -10.33
CA SER A 706 9.79 -1.25 -11.34
C SER A 706 10.36 -2.62 -10.94
N GLU A 707 10.39 -3.59 -11.87
CA GLU A 707 11.00 -4.91 -11.63
C GLU A 707 12.53 -4.91 -11.84
N LEU A 708 13.05 -3.97 -12.64
CA LEU A 708 14.45 -3.87 -13.04
C LEU A 708 14.94 -2.42 -13.02
N ARG A 709 16.19 -2.21 -12.57
CA ARG A 709 16.91 -0.95 -12.63
C ARG A 709 18.35 -1.21 -13.07
N ARG A 710 18.78 -0.59 -14.17
CA ARG A 710 20.10 -0.83 -14.81
C ARG A 710 20.38 -2.30 -15.12
N GLY A 711 19.34 -3.06 -15.49
CA GLY A 711 19.45 -4.51 -15.78
C GLY A 711 19.58 -5.40 -14.54
N VAL A 712 19.61 -4.84 -13.34
CA VAL A 712 19.60 -5.56 -12.06
C VAL A 712 18.19 -5.52 -11.47
N LYS A 713 17.79 -6.58 -10.77
CA LYS A 713 16.51 -6.58 -10.04
C LYS A 713 16.52 -5.52 -8.95
N THR A 714 15.43 -4.77 -8.90
CA THR A 714 15.18 -3.75 -7.87
C THR A 714 15.03 -4.37 -6.49
N SER A 715 15.30 -3.58 -5.45
CA SER A 715 15.25 -4.07 -4.07
C SER A 715 13.84 -4.50 -3.67
N ASN A 716 12.80 -3.82 -4.17
CA ASN A 716 11.40 -4.19 -3.91
C ASN A 716 10.99 -5.49 -4.62
N SER A 717 11.59 -5.82 -5.78
CA SER A 717 11.39 -7.11 -6.45
C SER A 717 12.05 -8.27 -5.69
N LEU A 718 13.22 -8.03 -5.10
CA LEU A 718 14.00 -9.05 -4.38
C LEU A 718 13.55 -9.27 -2.93
N TRP A 719 13.32 -8.19 -2.18
CA TRP A 719 13.03 -8.22 -0.74
C TRP A 719 11.64 -7.68 -0.37
N GLY A 720 10.87 -7.18 -1.35
CA GLY A 720 9.54 -6.63 -1.14
C GLY A 720 9.53 -5.15 -0.74
N ASN A 721 8.35 -4.54 -0.85
CA ASN A 721 8.16 -3.11 -0.55
C ASN A 721 8.49 -2.77 0.91
N LYS A 722 8.12 -3.63 1.86
CA LYS A 722 8.35 -3.39 3.30
C LYS A 722 9.84 -3.26 3.63
N ALA A 723 10.66 -4.15 3.09
CA ALA A 723 12.11 -4.14 3.31
C ALA A 723 12.75 -2.90 2.68
N SER A 724 12.33 -2.55 1.46
CA SER A 724 12.87 -1.39 0.73
C SER A 724 12.56 -0.07 1.44
N ILE A 725 11.34 0.09 1.98
CA ILE A 725 10.96 1.28 2.76
C ILE A 725 11.79 1.36 4.05
N LEU A 726 11.84 0.27 4.84
CA LEU A 726 12.53 0.29 6.14
C LEU A 726 14.05 0.47 6.00
N VAL A 727 14.68 -0.10 4.98
CA VAL A 727 16.11 0.13 4.73
C VAL A 727 16.34 1.55 4.21
N GLY A 728 15.45 2.10 3.39
CA GLY A 728 15.49 3.52 3.01
C GLY A 728 15.42 4.44 4.23
N ASP A 729 14.48 4.18 5.15
CA ASP A 729 14.33 4.96 6.39
C ASP A 729 15.56 4.84 7.29
N PHE A 730 16.15 3.64 7.38
CA PHE A 730 17.39 3.40 8.10
C PHE A 730 18.56 4.21 7.53
N LEU A 731 18.75 4.19 6.20
CA LEU A 731 19.81 4.96 5.54
C LEU A 731 19.63 6.47 5.76
N LEU A 732 18.39 6.96 5.69
CA LEU A 732 18.07 8.36 5.95
C LEU A 732 18.37 8.75 7.41
N ALA A 733 17.99 7.91 8.37
CA ALA A 733 18.29 8.12 9.78
C ALA A 733 19.81 8.11 10.06
N ALA A 734 20.54 7.15 9.48
CA ALA A 734 22.00 7.07 9.60
C ALA A 734 22.69 8.31 8.99
N ALA A 735 22.21 8.80 7.85
CA ALA A 735 22.71 10.04 7.26
C ALA A 735 22.53 11.24 8.21
N PHE A 736 21.35 11.41 8.81
CA PHE A 736 21.11 12.50 9.76
C PHE A 736 21.93 12.34 11.05
N GLN A 737 22.17 11.12 11.52
CA GLN A 737 23.09 10.89 12.65
C GLN A 737 24.51 11.39 12.34
N TRP A 738 25.04 11.11 11.15
CA TRP A 738 26.35 11.62 10.75
C TRP A 738 26.37 13.14 10.61
N ILE A 739 25.32 13.74 10.05
CA ILE A 739 25.21 15.19 9.93
C ILE A 739 25.20 15.85 11.31
N VAL A 740 24.39 15.34 12.24
CA VAL A 740 24.32 15.84 13.63
C VAL A 740 25.66 15.63 14.35
N SER A 741 26.35 14.52 14.11
CA SER A 741 27.67 14.25 14.72
C SER A 741 28.76 15.23 14.29
N CYS A 742 28.57 15.94 13.17
CA CYS A 742 29.48 17.01 12.73
C CYS A 742 29.34 18.29 13.56
N GLY A 743 28.28 18.43 14.36
CA GLY A 743 28.06 19.57 15.26
C GLY A 743 27.73 20.89 14.55
N ASP A 744 27.33 20.83 13.27
CA ASP A 744 27.10 22.01 12.43
C ASP A 744 25.61 22.08 12.01
N PHE A 745 24.89 23.00 12.65
CA PHE A 745 23.46 23.21 12.40
C PHE A 745 23.16 23.73 11.00
N GLU A 746 24.14 24.38 10.36
CA GLU A 746 23.96 24.90 9.02
C GLU A 746 24.00 23.77 7.97
N LEU A 747 24.91 22.81 8.14
CA LEU A 747 24.90 21.57 7.34
C LEU A 747 23.60 20.77 7.53
N LEU A 748 23.12 20.68 8.78
CA LEU A 748 21.84 20.06 9.07
C LEU A 748 20.68 20.78 8.35
N THR A 749 20.70 22.10 8.34
CA THR A 749 19.66 22.91 7.67
C THR A 749 19.68 22.71 6.16
N VAL A 750 20.87 22.72 5.54
CA VAL A 750 21.04 22.52 4.08
C VAL A 750 20.57 21.14 3.66
N LEU A 751 21.04 20.07 4.34
CA LEU A 751 20.76 18.69 3.93
C LEU A 751 19.36 18.23 4.32
N SER A 752 18.83 18.63 5.49
CA SER A 752 17.44 18.34 5.85
C SER A 752 16.46 19.13 4.96
N GLY A 753 16.79 20.39 4.63
CA GLY A 753 16.07 21.20 3.66
C GLY A 753 16.04 20.55 2.27
N ALA A 754 17.18 20.04 1.79
CA ALA A 754 17.26 19.30 0.53
C ALA A 754 16.40 18.03 0.55
N SER A 755 16.46 17.24 1.62
CA SER A 755 15.62 16.04 1.78
C SER A 755 14.13 16.36 1.69
N ARG A 756 13.67 17.42 2.38
CA ARG A 756 12.28 17.90 2.29
C ARG A 756 11.91 18.34 0.86
N THR A 757 12.80 19.06 0.19
CA THR A 757 12.57 19.54 -1.18
C THR A 757 12.46 18.39 -2.17
N ILE A 758 13.29 17.34 -2.04
CA ILE A 758 13.23 16.14 -2.89
C ILE A 758 11.88 15.44 -2.76
N VAL A 759 11.42 15.21 -1.53
CA VAL A 759 10.10 14.59 -1.28
C VAL A 759 8.97 15.43 -1.87
N THR A 760 9.07 16.76 -1.76
CA THR A 760 8.08 17.67 -2.35
C THR A 760 8.09 17.58 -3.88
N GLY A 761 9.27 17.52 -4.50
CA GLY A 761 9.43 17.33 -5.94
C GLY A 761 8.83 16.00 -6.42
N GLU A 762 9.00 14.93 -5.66
CA GLU A 762 8.44 13.62 -5.97
C GLU A 762 6.90 13.63 -5.95
N ILE A 763 6.31 14.26 -4.93
CA ILE A 763 4.86 14.42 -4.84
C ILE A 763 4.34 15.27 -6.01
N GLN A 764 5.03 16.35 -6.36
CA GLN A 764 4.64 17.18 -7.50
C GLN A 764 4.71 16.39 -8.82
N GLN A 765 5.77 15.61 -9.05
CA GLN A 765 5.86 14.74 -10.23
C GLN A 765 4.68 13.76 -10.31
N MET A 766 4.26 13.20 -9.16
CA MET A 766 3.10 12.31 -9.08
C MET A 766 1.78 13.02 -9.42
N VAL A 767 1.56 14.22 -8.87
CA VAL A 767 0.33 15.00 -9.09
C VAL A 767 0.17 15.43 -10.55
N TYR A 768 1.26 15.78 -11.22
CA TYR A 768 1.25 16.19 -12.62
C TYR A 768 1.49 15.04 -13.61
N SER A 769 1.54 13.80 -13.14
CA SER A 769 1.59 12.62 -14.01
C SER A 769 0.39 12.63 -14.97
N LYS A 770 0.65 12.32 -16.25
CA LYS A 770 -0.34 12.31 -17.35
C LYS A 770 -1.04 13.65 -17.62
N ASN A 771 -0.55 14.77 -17.08
CA ASN A 771 -1.09 16.10 -17.34
C ASN A 771 -0.27 16.84 -18.40
N LEU A 772 -0.77 16.88 -19.65
CA LEU A 772 -0.12 17.57 -20.77
C LEU A 772 -0.25 19.10 -20.74
N ASP A 773 -1.10 19.65 -19.86
CA ASP A 773 -1.25 21.11 -19.72
C ASP A 773 -0.17 21.71 -18.79
N ILE A 774 0.83 20.90 -18.38
CA ILE A 774 1.97 21.37 -17.60
C ILE A 774 2.84 22.33 -18.43
N THR A 775 3.22 23.46 -17.83
CA THR A 775 4.13 24.43 -18.48
C THR A 775 5.59 24.05 -18.29
N ARG A 776 6.48 24.60 -19.12
CA ARG A 776 7.93 24.42 -18.99
C ARG A 776 8.46 24.90 -17.65
N GLU A 777 7.92 26.01 -17.13
CA GLU A 777 8.29 26.55 -15.82
C GLU A 777 7.96 25.54 -14.72
N LYS A 778 6.78 24.92 -14.78
CA LYS A 778 6.38 23.92 -13.81
C LYS A 778 7.22 22.65 -13.89
N TYR A 779 7.59 22.22 -15.10
CA TYR A 779 8.55 21.12 -15.28
C TYR A 779 9.91 21.45 -14.63
N LEU A 780 10.45 22.65 -14.86
CA LEU A 780 11.70 23.11 -14.25
C LEU A 780 11.63 23.14 -12.72
N GLU A 781 10.51 23.57 -12.15
CA GLU A 781 10.28 23.52 -10.70
C GLU A 781 10.35 22.08 -10.16
N ILE A 782 9.76 21.11 -10.87
CA ILE A 782 9.76 19.69 -10.46
C ILE A 782 11.18 19.12 -10.50
N ILE A 783 11.90 19.26 -11.62
CA ILE A 783 13.26 18.70 -11.73
C ILE A 783 14.27 19.44 -10.83
N SER A 784 14.02 20.72 -10.56
CA SER A 784 14.72 21.52 -9.55
C SER A 784 14.58 20.90 -8.16
N ALA A 785 13.35 20.55 -7.78
CA ALA A 785 13.06 20.01 -6.47
C ALA A 785 13.53 18.56 -6.30
N LYS A 786 13.41 17.71 -7.33
CA LYS A 786 13.75 16.28 -7.27
C LYS A 786 15.25 16.01 -7.42
N THR A 787 15.84 16.39 -8.55
CA THR A 787 17.22 15.99 -8.90
C THR A 787 18.22 17.08 -8.55
N ALA A 788 17.92 18.34 -8.86
CA ALA A 788 18.87 19.43 -8.66
C ALA A 788 19.06 19.80 -7.19
N ALA A 789 18.05 19.62 -6.34
CA ALA A 789 18.11 19.97 -4.91
C ALA A 789 19.29 19.28 -4.19
N LEU A 790 19.49 17.98 -4.42
CA LEU A 790 20.58 17.26 -3.76
C LEU A 790 21.96 17.65 -4.31
N PHE A 791 22.09 17.90 -5.63
CA PHE A 791 23.35 18.40 -6.22
C PHE A 791 23.70 19.81 -5.74
N SER A 792 22.70 20.69 -5.63
CA SER A 792 22.82 22.02 -5.05
C SER A 792 23.31 21.94 -3.61
N ALA A 793 22.63 21.14 -2.77
CA ALA A 793 23.00 20.94 -1.37
C ALA A 793 24.39 20.29 -1.21
N THR A 794 24.77 19.39 -2.13
CA THR A 794 26.11 18.78 -2.17
C THR A 794 27.19 19.84 -2.32
N CYS A 795 27.07 20.73 -3.32
CA CYS A 795 28.07 21.76 -3.56
C CYS A 795 28.05 22.85 -2.47
N GLU A 796 26.86 23.22 -2.00
CA GLU A 796 26.70 24.17 -0.90
C GLU A 796 27.32 23.67 0.40
N SER A 797 27.19 22.37 0.71
CA SER A 797 27.77 21.76 1.92
C SER A 797 29.29 21.88 1.98
N ALA A 798 29.98 21.83 0.83
CA ALA A 798 31.43 22.12 0.78
C ALA A 798 31.74 23.60 1.12
N GLY A 799 30.87 24.52 0.71
CA GLY A 799 30.95 25.94 1.09
C GLY A 799 30.76 26.15 2.60
N VAL A 800 29.81 25.44 3.22
CA VAL A 800 29.58 25.47 4.68
C VAL A 800 30.79 24.92 5.43
N LEU A 801 31.26 23.73 5.05
CA LEU A 801 32.41 23.06 5.71
C LEU A 801 33.68 23.91 5.67
N SER A 802 33.88 24.69 4.61
CA SER A 802 35.03 25.60 4.45
C SER A 802 34.82 26.99 5.07
N ALA A 803 33.66 27.24 5.70
CA ALA A 803 33.25 28.56 6.18
C ALA A 803 33.40 29.67 5.12
N SER A 804 33.07 29.33 3.86
CA SER A 804 33.19 30.25 2.74
C SER A 804 32.21 31.44 2.88
N PRO A 805 32.58 32.65 2.42
CA PRO A 805 31.67 33.79 2.38
C PRO A 805 30.37 33.48 1.62
N HIS A 806 29.29 34.16 2.00
CA HIS A 806 27.94 33.95 1.45
C HIS A 806 27.94 33.92 -0.09
N ASP A 807 28.58 34.86 -0.76
CA ASP A 807 28.60 34.95 -2.23
C ASP A 807 29.25 33.73 -2.90
N LYS A 808 30.33 33.20 -2.32
CA LYS A 808 31.00 31.98 -2.83
C LYS A 808 30.14 30.76 -2.58
N ARG A 809 29.49 30.68 -1.43
CA ARG A 809 28.60 29.57 -1.11
C ARG A 809 27.36 29.57 -2.00
N GLU A 810 26.79 30.73 -2.28
CA GLU A 810 25.69 30.87 -3.24
C GLU A 810 26.12 30.48 -4.66
N ALA A 811 27.35 30.83 -5.07
CA ALA A 811 27.90 30.37 -6.35
C ALA A 811 28.01 28.84 -6.41
N LEU A 812 28.48 28.17 -5.36
CA LEU A 812 28.53 26.70 -5.31
C LEU A 812 27.13 26.07 -5.34
N ARG A 813 26.18 26.65 -4.61
CA ARG A 813 24.77 26.23 -4.62
C ARG A 813 24.21 26.29 -6.04
N ASN A 814 24.38 27.41 -6.73
CA ASN A 814 23.88 27.63 -8.09
C ASN A 814 24.62 26.77 -9.13
N PHE A 815 25.93 26.53 -8.96
CA PHE A 815 26.70 25.58 -9.76
C PHE A 815 26.09 24.17 -9.69
N GLY A 816 25.87 23.66 -8.47
CA GLY A 816 25.28 22.35 -8.23
C GLY A 816 23.83 22.25 -8.72
N HIS A 817 23.04 23.31 -8.53
CA HIS A 817 21.68 23.40 -9.03
C HIS A 817 21.63 23.28 -10.56
N ASN A 818 22.38 24.10 -11.29
CA ASN A 818 22.39 24.06 -12.76
C ASN A 818 22.96 22.74 -13.29
N PHE A 819 23.99 22.19 -12.64
CA PHE A 819 24.50 20.86 -12.99
C PHE A 819 23.40 19.80 -12.87
N GLY A 820 22.62 19.82 -11.79
CA GLY A 820 21.50 18.91 -11.58
C GLY A 820 20.37 19.07 -12.60
N ILE A 821 20.03 20.31 -12.99
CA ILE A 821 19.07 20.59 -14.06
C ILE A 821 19.54 20.02 -15.40
N THR A 822 20.78 20.33 -15.81
CA THR A 822 21.38 19.77 -17.02
C THR A 822 21.40 18.24 -16.96
N PHE A 823 21.76 17.66 -15.82
CA PHE A 823 21.83 16.21 -15.65
C PHE A 823 20.47 15.54 -15.87
N GLN A 824 19.39 16.12 -15.34
CA GLN A 824 18.03 15.58 -15.50
C GLN A 824 17.52 15.76 -16.93
N ILE A 825 17.70 16.94 -17.54
CA ILE A 825 17.27 17.16 -18.93
C ILE A 825 17.95 16.18 -19.88
N VAL A 826 19.24 15.91 -19.69
CA VAL A 826 19.96 14.93 -20.50
C VAL A 826 19.47 13.50 -20.23
N ASP A 827 19.13 13.15 -18.99
CA ASP A 827 18.55 11.83 -18.67
C ASP A 827 17.21 11.63 -19.38
N ASP A 828 16.33 12.65 -19.38
CA ASP A 828 15.07 12.63 -20.12
C ASP A 828 15.29 12.48 -21.64
N LEU A 829 16.36 13.07 -22.19
CA LEU A 829 16.68 12.94 -23.63
C LEU A 829 17.19 11.55 -24.01
N LEU A 830 17.82 10.84 -23.08
CA LEU A 830 18.32 9.48 -23.33
C LEU A 830 17.17 8.49 -23.56
N ASP A 831 16.00 8.70 -22.94
CA ASP A 831 14.81 7.83 -23.15
C ASP A 831 14.33 7.84 -24.61
N TYR A 832 14.59 8.93 -25.34
CA TYR A 832 14.24 9.07 -26.76
C TYR A 832 15.33 8.64 -27.74
N THR A 833 16.59 8.58 -27.30
CA THR A 833 17.76 8.40 -28.19
C THR A 833 18.47 7.05 -28.05
N ALA A 834 18.23 6.31 -26.96
CA ALA A 834 18.90 5.03 -26.69
C ALA A 834 18.49 3.92 -27.69
N GLN A 835 19.47 3.22 -28.26
CA GLN A 835 19.27 2.02 -29.08
C GLN A 835 19.07 0.77 -28.20
N HIS A 836 18.24 -0.15 -28.70
CA HIS A 836 17.53 -1.26 -28.02
C HIS A 836 18.36 -2.26 -27.17
N GLU A 837 19.68 -2.13 -27.07
CA GLU A 837 20.59 -3.16 -26.55
C GLU A 837 21.42 -2.74 -25.32
N GLN A 838 21.50 -1.44 -25.00
CA GLN A 838 22.46 -0.95 -23.98
C GLN A 838 21.84 -0.62 -22.61
N TRP A 839 20.52 -0.53 -22.52
CA TRP A 839 19.82 -0.26 -21.27
C TRP A 839 18.82 -1.37 -20.96
N GLY A 840 18.87 -1.90 -19.74
CA GLY A 840 17.82 -2.78 -19.20
C GLY A 840 16.49 -2.06 -18.90
N LYS A 841 16.19 -0.95 -19.59
CA LYS A 841 14.89 -0.25 -19.58
C LYS A 841 14.23 -0.49 -20.95
N ALA A 842 12.91 -0.67 -20.97
CA ALA A 842 12.15 -0.70 -22.21
C ALA A 842 12.22 0.68 -22.91
N HIS A 843 12.17 0.72 -24.25
CA HIS A 843 12.17 1.96 -25.02
C HIS A 843 11.01 2.88 -24.59
N SER A 844 11.27 4.19 -24.42
CA SER A 844 10.26 5.19 -24.02
C SER A 844 9.55 4.85 -22.69
N GLN A 845 10.32 4.45 -21.67
CA GLN A 845 9.75 4.01 -20.40
C GLN A 845 9.06 5.15 -19.67
N ASP A 846 9.58 6.37 -19.76
CA ASP A 846 8.99 7.52 -19.07
C ASP A 846 7.65 7.88 -19.70
N LEU A 847 7.54 7.77 -21.04
CA LEU A 847 6.27 7.86 -21.76
C LEU A 847 5.30 6.75 -21.33
N SER A 848 5.78 5.51 -21.20
CA SER A 848 4.96 4.34 -20.82
C SER A 848 4.40 4.47 -19.40
N ASN A 849 5.17 5.09 -18.50
CA ASN A 849 4.79 5.36 -17.11
C ASN A 849 3.90 6.61 -16.98
N GLY A 850 3.66 7.33 -18.08
CA GLY A 850 2.85 8.54 -18.09
C GLY A 850 3.56 9.76 -17.51
N GLN A 851 4.90 9.77 -17.50
CA GLN A 851 5.69 10.91 -17.06
C GLN A 851 5.77 11.95 -18.17
N VAL A 852 5.61 13.22 -17.80
CA VAL A 852 5.60 14.35 -18.75
C VAL A 852 6.97 15.04 -18.72
N THR A 853 7.85 14.64 -19.63
CA THR A 853 9.24 15.12 -19.74
C THR A 853 9.36 16.34 -20.66
N LEU A 854 10.51 17.03 -20.63
CA LEU A 854 10.74 18.22 -21.47
C LEU A 854 10.52 17.98 -22.97
N PRO A 855 11.00 16.89 -23.59
CA PRO A 855 10.73 16.63 -25.01
C PRO A 855 9.24 16.49 -25.31
N LEU A 856 8.46 15.90 -24.41
CA LEU A 856 7.01 15.76 -24.59
C LEU A 856 6.29 17.11 -24.50
N ILE A 857 6.68 17.97 -23.56
CA ILE A 857 6.12 19.32 -23.41
C ILE A 857 6.40 20.17 -24.65
N MET A 858 7.67 20.21 -25.10
CA MET A 858 8.06 20.98 -26.28
C MET A 858 7.38 20.46 -27.55
N ALA A 859 7.23 19.14 -27.68
CA ALA A 859 6.49 18.56 -28.80
C ALA A 859 5.00 18.91 -28.76
N TYR A 860 4.38 18.93 -27.57
CA TYR A 860 2.97 19.26 -27.41
C TYR A 860 2.66 20.73 -27.72
N GLU A 861 3.56 21.65 -27.36
CA GLU A 861 3.44 23.07 -27.68
C GLU A 861 3.56 23.35 -29.19
N GLU A 862 4.44 22.62 -29.88
CA GLU A 862 4.65 22.75 -31.33
C GLU A 862 3.67 21.91 -32.17
N ALA A 863 2.93 20.98 -31.56
CA ALA A 863 2.02 20.07 -32.25
C ALA A 863 0.79 20.77 -32.82
N ASP A 864 0.40 20.33 -34.03
CA ASP A 864 -0.91 20.63 -34.62
C ASP A 864 -2.02 19.82 -33.95
N SER A 865 -3.28 20.03 -34.37
CA SER A 865 -4.44 19.34 -33.78
C SER A 865 -4.31 17.81 -33.82
N THR A 866 -3.72 17.27 -34.89
CA THR A 866 -3.51 15.83 -35.07
C THR A 866 -2.37 15.30 -34.21
N GLY A 867 -1.25 16.03 -34.12
CA GLY A 867 -0.14 15.72 -33.23
C GLY A 867 -0.52 15.73 -31.75
N LYS A 868 -1.34 16.70 -31.33
CA LYS A 868 -1.86 16.76 -29.95
C LYS A 868 -2.70 15.54 -29.60
N GLU A 869 -3.42 14.98 -30.57
CA GLU A 869 -4.22 13.77 -30.38
C GLU A 869 -3.35 12.52 -30.29
N ILE A 870 -2.29 12.42 -31.09
CA ILE A 870 -1.27 11.35 -30.99
C ILE A 870 -0.60 11.37 -29.61
N LEU A 871 -0.14 12.55 -29.15
CA LEU A 871 0.54 12.69 -27.86
C LEU A 871 -0.40 12.45 -26.66
N ARG A 872 -1.67 12.88 -26.74
CA ARG A 872 -2.70 12.54 -25.73
C ARG A 872 -3.00 11.04 -25.73
N GLY A 873 -3.09 10.42 -26.91
CA GLY A 873 -3.32 8.99 -27.07
C GLY A 873 -2.22 8.12 -26.44
N ALA A 874 -0.97 8.57 -26.51
CA ALA A 874 0.15 7.88 -25.87
C ALA A 874 0.13 7.93 -24.33
N LEU A 875 -0.51 8.93 -23.72
CA LEU A 875 -0.65 9.01 -22.25
C LEU A 875 -1.98 8.44 -21.71
N ALA A 876 -3.05 8.47 -22.51
CA ALA A 876 -4.41 8.07 -22.11
C ALA A 876 -4.89 6.72 -22.68
N GLY A 877 -4.24 6.19 -23.72
CA GLY A 877 -4.66 4.98 -24.44
C GLY A 877 -4.49 3.68 -23.66
N ARG A 878 -5.30 2.66 -23.99
CA ARG A 878 -5.15 1.28 -23.51
C ARG A 878 -5.24 0.29 -24.70
N PRO A 879 -4.10 -0.24 -25.21
CA PRO A 879 -2.72 0.13 -24.88
C PRO A 879 -2.31 1.48 -25.50
N PRO A 880 -1.37 2.22 -24.87
CA PRO A 880 -0.85 3.47 -25.40
C PRO A 880 0.00 3.24 -26.66
N ASP A 881 -0.15 4.08 -27.68
CA ASP A 881 0.64 4.04 -28.92
C ASP A 881 1.94 4.85 -28.77
N ILE A 882 2.91 4.23 -28.10
CA ILE A 882 4.19 4.85 -27.75
C ILE A 882 5.07 5.07 -29.01
N GLU A 883 5.01 4.17 -29.99
CA GLU A 883 5.78 4.26 -31.23
C GLU A 883 5.35 5.46 -32.10
N ALA A 884 4.04 5.71 -32.19
CA ALA A 884 3.52 6.86 -32.91
C ALA A 884 3.94 8.19 -32.27
N ALA A 885 3.89 8.29 -30.94
CA ALA A 885 4.33 9.48 -30.21
C ALA A 885 5.85 9.70 -30.34
N HIS A 886 6.67 8.65 -30.22
CA HIS A 886 8.12 8.73 -30.40
C HIS A 886 8.50 9.18 -31.82
N SER A 887 7.85 8.61 -32.83
CA SER A 887 8.06 8.98 -34.24
C SER A 887 7.68 10.45 -34.49
N TYR A 888 6.58 10.91 -33.89
CA TYR A 888 6.12 12.30 -34.02
C TYR A 888 7.10 13.28 -33.36
N ILE A 889 7.54 13.02 -32.12
CA ILE A 889 8.54 13.84 -31.41
C ILE A 889 9.85 13.92 -32.19
N THR A 890 10.28 12.80 -32.78
CA THR A 890 11.49 12.72 -33.60
C THR A 890 11.36 13.56 -34.88
N SER A 891 10.18 13.55 -35.53
CA SER A 891 9.93 14.31 -36.76
C SER A 891 10.05 15.84 -36.57
N LEU A 892 9.79 16.32 -35.36
CA LEU A 892 9.84 17.74 -34.99
C LEU A 892 11.25 18.23 -34.57
N ASN A 893 12.27 17.35 -34.59
CA ASN A 893 13.64 17.65 -34.14
C ASN A 893 13.71 18.18 -32.68
N ILE A 894 12.76 17.79 -31.83
CA ILE A 894 12.64 18.31 -30.46
C ILE A 894 13.84 17.95 -29.58
N VAL A 895 14.42 16.75 -29.77
CA VAL A 895 15.60 16.29 -29.02
C VAL A 895 16.78 17.27 -29.14
N GLN A 896 16.99 17.84 -30.34
CA GLN A 896 18.07 18.81 -30.57
C GLN A 896 17.76 20.16 -29.93
N LYS A 897 16.50 20.59 -29.95
CA LYS A 897 16.05 21.84 -29.29
C LYS A 897 16.18 21.75 -27.78
N ALA A 898 15.79 20.62 -27.18
CA ALA A 898 15.93 20.37 -25.75
C ALA A 898 17.41 20.25 -25.32
N ALA A 899 18.29 19.66 -26.15
CA ALA A 899 19.73 19.65 -25.90
C ALA A 899 20.35 21.08 -25.94
N LYS A 900 19.88 21.94 -26.85
CA LYS A 900 20.27 23.35 -26.89
C LYS A 900 19.82 24.07 -25.61
N PHE A 901 18.60 23.81 -25.14
CA PHE A 901 18.10 24.37 -23.89
C PHE A 901 18.95 23.95 -22.67
N ALA A 902 19.41 22.69 -22.61
CA ALA A 902 20.32 22.24 -21.57
C ALA A 902 21.70 22.95 -21.59
N THR A 903 22.13 23.43 -22.77
CA THR A 903 23.41 24.16 -22.94
C THR A 903 23.40 25.50 -22.21
N GLU A 904 22.24 26.19 -22.15
CA GLU A 904 22.10 27.47 -21.45
C GLU A 904 22.41 27.32 -19.94
N TYR A 905 22.01 26.20 -19.33
CA TYR A 905 22.31 25.89 -17.94
C TYR A 905 23.77 25.53 -17.71
N VAL A 906 24.43 24.89 -18.69
CA VAL A 906 25.88 24.61 -18.65
C VAL A 906 26.68 25.90 -18.68
N ASP A 907 26.37 26.80 -19.61
CA ASP A 907 27.06 28.09 -19.74
C ASP A 907 26.87 28.95 -18.48
N ALA A 908 25.66 28.93 -17.90
CA ALA A 908 25.39 29.59 -16.63
C ALA A 908 26.13 28.93 -15.45
N SER A 909 26.17 27.60 -15.40
CA SER A 909 26.89 26.84 -14.36
C SER A 909 28.40 27.13 -14.37
N HIS A 910 29.00 27.24 -15.57
CA HIS A 910 30.43 27.54 -15.71
C HIS A 910 30.83 28.86 -15.06
N LYS A 911 29.99 29.91 -15.20
CA LYS A 911 30.24 31.24 -14.62
C LYS A 911 30.33 31.21 -13.10
N PHE A 912 29.60 30.31 -12.44
CA PHE A 912 29.66 30.19 -10.98
C PHE A 912 30.97 29.59 -10.46
N LEU A 913 31.80 28.98 -11.31
CA LEU A 913 33.13 28.52 -10.93
C LEU A 913 34.22 29.59 -11.08
N GLU A 914 33.96 30.69 -11.80
CA GLU A 914 34.93 31.77 -12.03
C GLU A 914 35.50 32.41 -10.75
N PRO A 915 34.71 32.65 -9.67
CA PRO A 915 35.20 33.27 -8.43
C PRO A 915 36.21 32.42 -7.63
N PHE A 916 36.44 31.16 -8.02
CA PHE A 916 37.34 30.24 -7.35
C PHE A 916 38.73 30.20 -8.02
N PRO A 917 39.81 30.00 -7.25
CA PRO A 917 41.16 29.96 -7.80
C PRO A 917 41.34 28.82 -8.81
N ASP A 918 42.18 29.06 -9.81
CA ASP A 918 42.51 28.04 -10.80
C ASP A 918 43.24 26.87 -10.15
N SER A 919 42.65 25.69 -10.26
CA SER A 919 43.16 24.44 -9.71
C SER A 919 42.84 23.30 -10.66
N GLN A 920 43.58 22.20 -10.52
CA GLN A 920 43.31 20.98 -11.28
C GLN A 920 41.86 20.49 -11.07
N CYS A 921 41.34 20.62 -9.85
CA CYS A 921 39.95 20.30 -9.51
C CYS A 921 38.94 21.20 -10.26
N LYS A 922 39.15 22.52 -10.30
CA LYS A 922 38.29 23.45 -11.04
C LYS A 922 38.22 23.12 -12.53
N SER A 923 39.36 22.85 -13.17
CA SER A 923 39.41 22.49 -14.59
C SER A 923 38.69 21.17 -14.87
N LYS A 924 38.85 20.15 -13.99
CA LYS A 924 38.18 18.86 -14.14
C LYS A 924 36.67 18.92 -13.84
N LEU A 925 36.24 19.76 -12.89
CA LEU A 925 34.81 20.04 -12.65
C LEU A 925 34.16 20.72 -13.86
N SER A 926 34.84 21.70 -14.47
CA SER A 926 34.37 22.34 -15.70
C SER A 926 34.31 21.35 -16.88
N ALA A 927 35.29 20.47 -17.02
CA ALA A 927 35.27 19.40 -18.02
C ALA A 927 34.10 18.42 -17.82
N LEU A 928 33.81 18.03 -16.57
CA LEU A 928 32.68 17.18 -16.23
C LEU A 928 31.35 17.84 -16.60
N LEU A 929 31.17 19.12 -16.28
CA LEU A 929 29.98 19.91 -16.64
C LEU A 929 29.74 19.93 -18.16
N HIS A 930 30.75 20.26 -18.97
CA HIS A 930 30.59 20.29 -20.43
C HIS A 930 30.34 18.90 -21.02
N SER A 931 31.00 17.88 -20.47
CA SER A 931 30.81 16.49 -20.91
C SER A 931 29.42 15.94 -20.56
N ALA A 932 28.67 16.56 -19.64
CA ALA A 932 27.33 16.14 -19.27
C ALA A 932 26.35 16.22 -20.46
N LEU A 933 26.53 17.19 -21.36
CA LEU A 933 25.73 17.34 -22.59
C LEU A 933 26.01 16.24 -23.63
N GLN A 934 27.19 15.62 -23.55
CA GLN A 934 27.67 14.64 -24.52
C GLN A 934 27.47 13.19 -24.08
N ARG A 935 26.74 12.94 -22.97
CA ARG A 935 26.41 11.58 -22.53
C ARG A 935 25.70 10.84 -23.67
N ARG A 936 26.35 9.81 -24.20
CA ARG A 936 25.78 8.78 -25.08
C ARG A 936 26.19 7.44 -24.49
N PHE A 937 25.26 6.76 -23.82
CA PHE A 937 25.55 5.43 -23.28
C PHE A 937 25.65 4.39 -24.39
#